data_AF-A0A7Z9GF23-F1
#
_entry.id   AF-A0A7Z9GF23-F1
#
_cell.length_a   1.000
_cell.length_b   1.000
_cell.length_c   1.000
_cell.angle_alpha   90.00
_cell.angle_beta   90.00
_cell.angle_gamma   90.00
#
_symmetry.space_group_name_H-M   'P 1'
#
loop_
_entity.id
_entity.type
_entity.pdbx_description
1 polymer ?
#
loop_
_entity_poly.entity_id
_entity_poly.type
_entity_poly.pdbx_seq_one_letter_code
_entity_poly.pdbx_strand_id
1 'polypeptide(L)'
;MGVMFFVSLLMMKRVCTALIITLFFILPASGQDKGPEVEWQRVVATEKWKAANDIVAIPSGGFAVAGYTYSEATKSNFWISRLDVTGQIIWEKSLGGTQKDVAKSICITKDGGMVVAGATQSKGAGNKDFWIVKMDHRGNLIWDKTYGDFGEESANSIVETPDGGFVVTGYNKSLGNRNGLVWVLKLDSEGNLEWEKAHGGELGGGIPTDVGNSIVNRPGGGYAIAAHTRSLGAGDEDMYIIVLDALGKLVWEKTLGDTKEEYAYDLFAHDDGTITVAGYTDSKGNGSDDAWLVKLDKSGNVLWDKTYGGRSADQVNCLTIDEKGNYLMAGFTKSKGPEDSGVWILSADKNGKFIWEKTFKGYDGNDNIYGIANTPDGGFAVAGKVRFKEAGKSDVWLTKFTGELNRSIDWYVQEKTKPWMVRGEFEKTEAYQKRISGANMKKVRDKYMAEAINYHGSSSIILDNAMLSRFDADAESFQVIIPKFGKINVAVPLNTAQIFKQNWEYAEFENPSYILLDGKLVLAKVEMTINGTRYEFNYPKGADTNAKLEFKATGTVANEEIPIYRGSGDPLKGLNVARAENLSVGKYYALIIGVDDYKGSWSPLENAVHDARAIEKLLRSKYRFNQIRSLYNEAATRENIIDEFLWLVENAKENDNVFIYYSGHGEFEKKLNKGYWVPVDAQTASISIYISNSDIQTFLGSIASKHTLMVADACFSGDIFRGKTVSVPFDDSDKYFKKVYNLKSVQAISSGGIEPVMDGGRDGHSVFAYYFLKALNENKENYMDGSQLFDKIKVPIVNNSDQSPNFQPVKNTGDEGGQFVFIRR
;
A
#
# COMPACT_ATOMS: atom_id res chain seq x y z
N MET A 1 -30.33 -72.69 -34.89
CA MET A 1 -31.49 -72.49 -33.99
C MET A 1 -31.32 -71.13 -33.32
N GLY A 2 -32.25 -70.19 -33.35
CA GLY A 2 -33.48 -70.15 -34.13
C GLY A 2 -34.37 -68.96 -33.71
N VAL A 3 -34.83 -68.21 -34.71
CA VAL A 3 -36.13 -67.48 -34.74
C VAL A 3 -36.20 -66.21 -33.84
N MET A 4 -36.12 -64.97 -34.35
CA MET A 4 -37.06 -64.22 -35.23
C MET A 4 -38.27 -63.68 -34.41
N PHE A 5 -38.52 -62.37 -34.35
CA PHE A 5 -39.58 -61.58 -35.04
C PHE A 5 -39.63 -60.19 -34.32
N PHE A 6 -40.02 -59.01 -34.82
CA PHE A 6 -40.36 -58.43 -36.16
C PHE A 6 -40.28 -56.86 -36.01
N VAL A 7 -39.89 -56.03 -37.02
CA VAL A 7 -40.75 -55.35 -38.05
C VAL A 7 -41.84 -54.42 -37.43
N SER A 8 -42.16 -53.19 -37.86
CA SER A 8 -41.99 -52.35 -39.08
C SER A 8 -42.01 -50.85 -38.69
N LEU A 9 -41.36 -49.87 -39.34
CA LEU A 9 -41.37 -49.35 -40.74
C LEU A 9 -42.45 -48.25 -41.00
N LEU A 10 -42.08 -47.25 -41.83
CA LEU A 10 -42.81 -46.01 -42.26
C LEU A 10 -42.88 -44.85 -41.22
N MET A 11 -42.74 -43.56 -41.59
CA MET A 11 -42.54 -42.93 -42.91
C MET A 11 -41.75 -41.60 -42.85
N MET A 12 -41.11 -41.23 -43.98
CA MET A 12 -40.33 -39.99 -44.19
C MET A 12 -41.18 -38.73 -44.43
N LYS A 13 -40.85 -37.60 -43.76
CA LYS A 13 -40.37 -36.32 -44.39
C LYS A 13 -40.35 -35.10 -43.44
N ARG A 14 -39.16 -34.49 -43.33
CA ARG A 14 -38.82 -33.04 -43.24
C ARG A 14 -39.80 -32.07 -42.56
N VAL A 15 -39.32 -31.34 -41.55
CA VAL A 15 -38.94 -29.91 -41.62
C VAL A 15 -38.02 -29.57 -40.43
N CYS A 16 -37.12 -28.60 -40.58
CA CYS A 16 -36.09 -28.25 -39.61
C CYS A 16 -36.57 -27.32 -38.49
N THR A 17 -35.79 -27.31 -37.40
CA THR A 17 -35.31 -26.14 -36.60
C THR A 17 -35.70 -26.17 -35.11
N ALA A 18 -34.72 -25.82 -34.27
CA ALA A 18 -34.82 -25.54 -32.82
C ALA A 18 -35.25 -26.72 -31.91
N LEU A 19 -34.32 -27.64 -31.63
CA LEU A 19 -34.33 -28.34 -30.35
C LEU A 19 -33.42 -27.54 -29.38
N ILE A 20 -34.03 -26.95 -28.35
CA ILE A 20 -33.30 -26.40 -27.20
C ILE A 20 -32.78 -27.61 -26.41
N ILE A 21 -31.52 -27.98 -26.61
CA ILE A 21 -30.83 -28.91 -25.72
C ILE A 21 -30.25 -28.07 -24.58
N THR A 22 -31.02 -27.96 -23.50
CA THR A 22 -30.54 -27.47 -22.21
C THR A 22 -29.56 -28.49 -21.64
N LEU A 23 -28.31 -28.44 -22.13
CA LEU A 23 -27.21 -29.24 -21.61
C LEU A 23 -26.86 -28.70 -20.21
N PHE A 24 -27.51 -29.27 -19.20
CA PHE A 24 -27.04 -29.22 -17.83
C PHE A 24 -25.59 -29.68 -17.83
N PHE A 25 -24.66 -28.75 -17.63
CA PHE A 25 -23.31 -29.12 -17.23
C PHE A 25 -23.41 -29.76 -15.86
N ILE A 26 -23.29 -31.09 -15.84
CA ILE A 26 -22.95 -31.82 -14.63
C ILE A 26 -21.54 -31.38 -14.27
N LEU A 27 -21.45 -30.36 -13.41
CA LEU A 27 -20.29 -30.15 -12.57
C LEU A 27 -20.01 -31.49 -11.85
N PRO A 28 -18.76 -32.01 -11.86
CA PRO A 28 -18.43 -33.16 -11.07
C PRO A 28 -18.58 -32.79 -9.58
N ALA A 29 -19.70 -33.19 -9.00
CA ALA A 29 -20.05 -32.94 -7.60
C ALA A 29 -19.26 -33.86 -6.65
N SER A 30 -17.93 -33.70 -6.61
CA SER A 30 -17.02 -34.10 -5.52
C SER A 30 -15.56 -33.74 -5.83
N GLY A 31 -15.30 -32.50 -6.23
CA GLY A 31 -13.94 -31.95 -6.32
C GLY A 31 -13.73 -30.89 -5.27
N GLN A 32 -13.12 -31.24 -4.13
CA GLN A 32 -12.52 -30.25 -3.23
C GLN A 32 -11.45 -29.48 -4.03
N ASP A 33 -11.37 -28.16 -3.88
CA ASP A 33 -10.28 -27.40 -4.51
C ASP A 33 -8.96 -27.98 -3.97
N LYS A 34 -8.06 -28.36 -4.89
CA LYS A 34 -6.75 -28.92 -4.52
C LYS A 34 -5.75 -27.83 -4.15
N GLY A 35 -6.13 -26.56 -4.22
CA GLY A 35 -5.27 -25.42 -3.98
C GLY A 35 -4.20 -25.25 -5.07
N PRO A 36 -3.23 -24.35 -4.87
CA PRO A 36 -2.21 -24.04 -5.88
C PRO A 36 -1.17 -25.15 -6.04
N GLU A 37 -0.58 -25.26 -7.23
CA GLU A 37 0.52 -26.19 -7.47
C GLU A 37 1.85 -25.57 -6.98
N VAL A 38 2.81 -26.42 -6.62
CA VAL A 38 4.17 -25.98 -6.28
C VAL A 38 4.88 -25.64 -7.59
N GLU A 39 5.24 -24.38 -7.76
CA GLU A 39 5.99 -23.90 -8.92
C GLU A 39 7.48 -24.27 -8.78
N TRP A 40 8.03 -24.02 -7.58
CA TRP A 40 9.35 -24.49 -7.20
C TRP A 40 9.48 -24.66 -5.69
N GLN A 41 10.42 -25.51 -5.31
CA GLN A 41 10.86 -25.70 -3.92
C GLN A 41 12.39 -25.62 -3.86
N ARG A 42 12.91 -25.02 -2.79
CA ARG A 42 14.34 -24.88 -2.51
C ARG A 42 14.62 -25.21 -1.05
N VAL A 43 15.79 -25.80 -0.83
CA VAL A 43 16.41 -25.91 0.48
C VAL A 43 17.71 -25.11 0.41
N VAL A 44 17.84 -24.07 1.23
CA VAL A 44 19.09 -23.32 1.38
C VAL A 44 19.86 -23.94 2.54
N ALA A 45 20.56 -25.02 2.22
CA ALA A 45 21.43 -25.74 3.14
C ALA A 45 22.87 -25.20 3.09
N THR A 46 23.57 -25.19 4.23
CA THR A 46 25.01 -24.87 4.30
C THR A 46 25.75 -25.75 5.30
N GLU A 47 27.07 -25.59 5.42
CA GLU A 47 27.84 -26.21 6.50
C GLU A 47 27.31 -25.80 7.90
N LYS A 48 26.79 -24.58 8.01
CA LYS A 48 26.12 -24.03 9.18
C LYS A 48 24.61 -24.30 9.10
N TRP A 49 23.96 -24.44 10.26
CA TRP A 49 22.51 -24.52 10.33
C TRP A 49 21.90 -23.20 9.86
N LYS A 50 20.73 -23.22 9.21
CA LYS A 50 19.98 -22.02 8.85
C LYS A 50 18.50 -22.18 9.15
N ALA A 51 17.82 -21.09 9.49
CA ALA A 51 16.37 -21.02 9.58
C ALA A 51 15.88 -19.66 9.07
N ALA A 52 14.73 -19.65 8.40
CA ALA A 52 14.03 -18.44 8.01
C ALA A 52 12.90 -18.18 9.01
N ASN A 53 12.79 -16.93 9.45
CA ASN A 53 11.73 -16.45 10.32
C ASN A 53 10.72 -15.59 9.53
N ASP A 54 11.11 -15.00 8.40
CA ASP A 54 10.22 -14.17 7.57
C ASP A 54 10.67 -14.14 6.10
N ILE A 55 9.73 -13.87 5.19
CA ILE A 55 9.94 -13.70 3.74
C ILE A 55 9.01 -12.61 3.21
N VAL A 56 9.56 -11.77 2.33
CA VAL A 56 8.81 -10.78 1.56
C VAL A 56 9.11 -10.91 0.07
N ALA A 57 8.08 -10.77 -0.76
CA ALA A 57 8.24 -10.63 -2.20
C ALA A 57 8.68 -9.20 -2.52
N ILE A 58 9.64 -9.04 -3.43
CA ILE A 58 10.06 -7.71 -3.88
C ILE A 58 9.27 -7.36 -5.15
N PRO A 59 8.64 -6.16 -5.25
CA PRO A 59 7.81 -5.78 -6.40
C PRO A 59 8.52 -5.83 -7.76
N SER A 60 9.85 -5.63 -7.80
CA SER A 60 10.68 -5.76 -9.01
C SER A 60 11.06 -7.21 -9.36
N GLY A 61 10.67 -8.19 -8.54
CA GLY A 61 10.89 -9.62 -8.73
C GLY A 61 11.74 -10.27 -7.64
N GLY A 62 11.49 -11.55 -7.40
CA GLY A 62 12.18 -12.36 -6.40
C GLY A 62 11.79 -12.01 -4.96
N PHE A 63 12.62 -12.42 -4.01
CA PHE A 63 12.29 -12.41 -2.59
C PHE A 63 13.42 -11.83 -1.74
N ALA A 64 13.11 -11.39 -0.53
CA ALA A 64 14.07 -11.25 0.55
C ALA A 64 13.61 -12.11 1.74
N VAL A 65 14.56 -12.75 2.41
CA VAL A 65 14.32 -13.69 3.51
C VAL A 65 15.17 -13.25 4.69
N ALA A 66 14.57 -13.24 5.89
CA ALA A 66 15.25 -12.96 7.14
C ALA A 66 15.22 -14.18 8.07
N GLY A 67 16.25 -14.36 8.87
CA GLY A 67 16.32 -15.39 9.91
C GLY A 67 17.68 -15.44 10.59
N TYR A 68 18.23 -16.64 10.76
CA TYR A 68 19.56 -16.81 11.36
C TYR A 68 20.35 -17.97 10.77
N THR A 69 21.68 -17.84 10.79
CA THR A 69 22.61 -18.97 10.69
C THR A 69 23.00 -19.43 12.09
N TYR A 70 23.45 -20.66 12.30
CA TYR A 70 24.02 -21.12 13.58
C TYR A 70 25.27 -21.99 13.38
N SER A 71 26.28 -21.75 14.22
CA SER A 71 27.44 -22.63 14.36
C SER A 71 27.91 -22.71 15.82
N GLU A 72 28.59 -23.79 16.21
CA GLU A 72 29.08 -23.94 17.58
C GLU A 72 30.05 -22.82 18.01
N ALA A 73 30.86 -22.33 17.07
CA ALA A 73 31.90 -21.32 17.31
C ALA A 73 31.37 -19.89 17.44
N THR A 74 30.29 -19.55 16.73
CA THR A 74 29.75 -18.17 16.67
C THR A 74 28.33 -18.03 17.25
N LYS A 75 27.76 -19.13 17.76
CA LYS A 75 26.32 -19.26 18.04
C LYS A 75 25.50 -18.81 16.82
N SER A 76 24.30 -18.25 17.04
CA SER A 76 23.46 -17.79 15.93
C SER A 76 23.90 -16.41 15.42
N ASN A 77 23.86 -16.17 14.11
CA ASN A 77 24.07 -14.85 13.52
C ASN A 77 22.85 -14.41 12.71
N PHE A 78 22.52 -13.13 12.79
CA PHE A 78 21.45 -12.44 12.07
C PHE A 78 21.66 -12.62 10.56
N TRP A 79 20.73 -13.27 9.87
CA TRP A 79 20.91 -13.66 8.47
C TRP A 79 19.83 -13.06 7.57
N ILE A 80 20.27 -12.57 6.42
CA ILE A 80 19.42 -11.95 5.40
C ILE A 80 19.85 -12.49 4.04
N SER A 81 18.92 -12.88 3.19
CA SER A 81 19.19 -13.38 1.84
C SER A 81 18.24 -12.77 0.81
N ARG A 82 18.81 -12.39 -0.34
CA ARG A 82 18.07 -11.89 -1.51
C ARG A 82 18.04 -12.98 -2.56
N LEU A 83 16.83 -13.33 -3.00
CA LEU A 83 16.58 -14.38 -3.99
C LEU A 83 16.03 -13.79 -5.28
N ASP A 84 16.28 -14.45 -6.40
CA ASP A 84 15.62 -14.18 -7.67
C ASP A 84 14.20 -14.79 -7.73
N VAL A 85 13.52 -14.63 -8.87
CA VAL A 85 12.17 -15.18 -9.09
C VAL A 85 12.11 -16.71 -9.05
N THR A 86 13.25 -17.38 -9.25
CA THR A 86 13.39 -18.86 -9.28
C THR A 86 13.80 -19.44 -7.92
N GLY A 87 13.94 -18.58 -6.89
CA GLY A 87 14.40 -18.95 -5.56
C GLY A 87 15.92 -19.18 -5.47
N GLN A 88 16.71 -18.76 -6.47
CA GLN A 88 18.17 -18.81 -6.39
C GLN A 88 18.72 -17.59 -5.64
N ILE A 89 19.78 -17.79 -4.86
CA ILE A 89 20.43 -16.73 -4.08
C ILE A 89 21.17 -15.77 -5.02
N ILE A 90 20.81 -14.49 -4.96
CA ILE A 90 21.55 -13.39 -5.59
C ILE A 90 22.70 -12.95 -4.65
N TRP A 91 22.38 -12.76 -3.37
CA TRP A 91 23.36 -12.51 -2.31
C TRP A 91 22.79 -12.93 -0.95
N GLU A 92 23.67 -13.23 0.00
CA GLU A 92 23.30 -13.38 1.41
C GLU A 92 24.31 -12.68 2.33
N LYS A 93 23.85 -12.29 3.51
CA LYS A 93 24.65 -11.61 4.54
C LYS A 93 24.37 -12.24 5.89
N SER A 94 25.43 -12.50 6.64
CA SER A 94 25.37 -12.80 8.06
C SER A 94 25.99 -11.64 8.81
N LEU A 95 25.24 -11.07 9.75
CA LEU A 95 25.64 -9.97 10.61
C LEU A 95 25.57 -10.47 12.07
N GLY A 96 26.42 -9.94 12.94
CA GLY A 96 26.48 -10.36 14.34
C GLY A 96 27.92 -10.49 14.83
N GLY A 97 28.09 -11.19 15.95
CA GLY A 97 29.37 -11.39 16.61
C GLY A 97 29.61 -12.83 17.05
N THR A 98 30.03 -12.99 18.31
CA THR A 98 30.32 -14.29 18.93
C THR A 98 29.15 -14.85 19.75
N GLN A 99 28.11 -14.05 19.99
CA GLN A 99 26.92 -14.40 20.75
C GLN A 99 25.72 -14.58 19.82
N LYS A 100 24.52 -14.82 20.38
CA LYS A 100 23.31 -15.08 19.59
C LYS A 100 22.74 -13.79 19.02
N ASP A 101 22.75 -13.69 17.70
CA ASP A 101 22.02 -12.68 16.94
C ASP A 101 21.01 -13.37 16.00
N VAL A 102 19.81 -12.83 15.88
CA VAL A 102 18.73 -13.39 15.05
C VAL A 102 17.92 -12.29 14.37
N ALA A 103 17.62 -12.44 13.08
CA ALA A 103 16.59 -11.63 12.42
C ALA A 103 15.24 -12.31 12.59
N LYS A 104 14.15 -11.55 12.76
CA LYS A 104 12.79 -12.08 12.94
C LYS A 104 11.80 -11.62 11.90
N SER A 105 11.86 -10.36 11.47
CA SER A 105 10.96 -9.82 10.44
C SER A 105 11.68 -8.88 9.48
N ILE A 106 11.22 -8.84 8.23
CA ILE A 106 11.77 -8.05 7.14
C ILE A 106 10.65 -7.30 6.40
N CYS A 107 10.88 -6.03 6.10
CA CYS A 107 9.97 -5.19 5.34
C CYS A 107 10.73 -4.54 4.16
N ILE A 108 10.12 -4.53 2.98
CA ILE A 108 10.64 -3.77 1.82
C ILE A 108 10.20 -2.33 1.96
N THR A 109 11.14 -1.40 1.88
CA THR A 109 10.90 0.03 2.07
C THR A 109 10.56 0.72 0.73
N LYS A 110 9.82 1.84 0.76
CA LYS A 110 9.37 2.58 -0.45
C LYS A 110 10.50 3.00 -1.39
N ASP A 111 11.69 3.21 -0.85
CA ASP A 111 12.94 3.49 -1.59
C ASP A 111 13.51 2.27 -2.36
N GLY A 112 12.87 1.10 -2.26
CA GLY A 112 13.30 -0.17 -2.85
C GLY A 112 14.36 -0.92 -2.04
N GLY A 113 14.77 -0.37 -0.89
CA GLY A 113 15.62 -1.04 0.10
C GLY A 113 14.86 -2.03 0.97
N MET A 114 15.44 -2.36 2.13
CA MET A 114 14.80 -3.20 3.13
C MET A 114 15.19 -2.78 4.54
N VAL A 115 14.27 -2.98 5.48
CA VAL A 115 14.53 -2.90 6.92
C VAL A 115 14.27 -4.27 7.55
N VAL A 116 15.13 -4.68 8.48
CA VAL A 116 15.05 -5.99 9.13
C VAL A 116 15.17 -5.79 10.63
N ALA A 117 14.25 -6.38 11.39
CA ALA A 117 14.24 -6.32 12.85
C ALA A 117 14.47 -7.71 13.46
N GLY A 118 15.04 -7.72 14.65
CA GLY A 118 15.31 -8.93 15.41
C GLY A 118 15.94 -8.64 16.77
N ALA A 119 16.87 -9.49 17.19
CA ALA A 119 17.55 -9.37 18.48
C ALA A 119 19.06 -9.64 18.35
N THR A 120 19.84 -9.03 19.25
CA THR A 120 21.30 -9.20 19.31
C THR A 120 21.77 -9.41 20.75
N GLN A 121 22.68 -10.36 20.96
CA GLN A 121 23.45 -10.52 22.21
C GLN A 121 24.93 -10.14 22.03
N SER A 122 25.34 -9.80 20.81
CA SER A 122 26.73 -9.46 20.47
C SER A 122 27.06 -7.97 20.63
N LYS A 123 26.05 -7.12 20.84
CA LYS A 123 26.18 -5.65 21.01
C LYS A 123 24.93 -5.07 21.67
N GLY A 124 25.01 -3.80 22.05
CA GLY A 124 23.95 -3.08 22.76
C GLY A 124 24.30 -2.87 24.23
N ALA A 125 23.30 -2.54 25.05
CA ALA A 125 23.47 -2.25 26.48
C ALA A 125 23.11 -3.43 27.39
N GLY A 126 22.32 -4.38 26.88
CA GLY A 126 21.70 -5.46 27.65
C GLY A 126 22.33 -6.83 27.48
N ASN A 127 21.65 -7.83 28.04
CA ASN A 127 21.94 -9.24 27.76
C ASN A 127 21.42 -9.64 26.38
N LYS A 128 20.43 -8.91 25.85
CA LYS A 128 19.88 -9.07 24.50
C LYS A 128 19.07 -7.82 24.15
N ASP A 129 19.43 -7.07 23.12
CA ASP A 129 18.72 -5.86 22.69
C ASP A 129 17.87 -6.11 21.43
N PHE A 130 16.87 -5.25 21.15
CA PHE A 130 16.33 -5.13 19.79
C PHE A 130 17.47 -4.76 18.85
N TRP A 131 17.52 -5.35 17.66
CA TRP A 131 18.42 -4.93 16.60
C TRP A 131 17.65 -4.68 15.31
N ILE A 132 17.82 -3.48 14.74
CA ILE A 132 17.21 -3.07 13.48
C ILE A 132 18.32 -2.69 12.50
N VAL A 133 18.23 -3.21 11.29
CA VAL A 133 19.19 -3.03 10.19
C VAL A 133 18.43 -2.50 8.98
N LYS A 134 18.79 -1.30 8.47
CA LYS A 134 18.30 -0.79 7.18
C LYS A 134 19.39 -0.90 6.12
N MET A 135 18.99 -1.39 4.94
CA MET A 135 19.88 -1.62 3.79
C MET A 135 19.28 -1.08 2.50
N ASP A 136 20.14 -0.79 1.52
CA ASP A 136 19.72 -0.44 0.17
C ASP A 136 19.24 -1.66 -0.63
N HIS A 137 18.74 -1.42 -1.84
CA HIS A 137 18.27 -2.46 -2.78
C HIS A 137 19.35 -3.49 -3.19
N ARG A 138 20.63 -3.22 -2.91
CA ARG A 138 21.79 -4.10 -3.17
C ARG A 138 22.25 -4.83 -1.91
N GLY A 139 21.60 -4.59 -0.77
CA GLY A 139 21.98 -5.13 0.53
C GLY A 139 23.15 -4.40 1.19
N ASN A 140 23.55 -3.22 0.72
CA ASN A 140 24.54 -2.41 1.44
C ASN A 140 23.91 -1.84 2.71
N LEU A 141 24.65 -1.86 3.81
CA LEU A 141 24.22 -1.27 5.08
C LEU A 141 24.07 0.25 4.92
N ILE A 142 22.90 0.78 5.27
CA ILE A 142 22.65 2.22 5.39
C ILE A 142 22.88 2.63 6.84
N TRP A 143 22.18 1.98 7.78
CA TRP A 143 22.39 2.12 9.21
C TRP A 143 21.94 0.86 9.94
N ASP A 144 22.46 0.63 11.13
CA ASP A 144 21.89 -0.32 12.08
C ASP A 144 21.96 0.23 13.51
N LYS A 145 20.96 -0.11 14.33
CA LYS A 145 20.76 0.45 15.67
C LYS A 145 20.21 -0.58 16.64
N THR A 146 20.62 -0.47 17.90
CA THR A 146 20.18 -1.31 19.02
C THR A 146 19.30 -0.53 19.98
N TYR A 147 18.25 -1.17 20.52
CA TYR A 147 17.32 -0.57 21.48
C TYR A 147 17.03 -1.57 22.60
N GLY A 148 17.22 -1.13 23.83
CA GLY A 148 17.05 -1.96 25.03
C GLY A 148 17.75 -1.32 26.21
N ASP A 149 17.72 -2.01 27.34
CA ASP A 149 18.35 -1.60 28.59
C ASP A 149 19.13 -2.81 29.15
N PHE A 150 19.39 -2.90 30.45
CA PHE A 150 20.21 -3.96 31.04
C PHE A 150 19.68 -5.42 30.87
N GLY A 151 18.45 -5.64 30.42
CA GLY A 151 17.76 -6.94 30.44
C GLY A 151 17.75 -7.70 29.12
N GLU A 152 16.56 -8.11 28.70
CA GLU A 152 16.34 -8.91 27.49
C GLU A 152 15.14 -8.39 26.70
N GLU A 153 15.43 -7.89 25.50
CA GLU A 153 14.50 -7.36 24.54
C GLU A 153 14.57 -8.19 23.23
N SER A 154 13.47 -8.31 22.48
CA SER A 154 13.50 -8.92 21.14
C SER A 154 12.43 -8.31 20.24
N ALA A 155 12.84 -7.64 19.15
CA ALA A 155 11.90 -7.21 18.12
C ALA A 155 11.42 -8.44 17.35
N ASN A 156 10.11 -8.61 17.22
CA ASN A 156 9.49 -9.73 16.52
C ASN A 156 8.96 -9.33 15.14
N SER A 157 8.39 -8.12 15.00
CA SER A 157 7.81 -7.63 13.75
C SER A 157 8.08 -6.14 13.53
N ILE A 158 8.25 -5.74 12.27
CA ILE A 158 8.54 -4.38 11.83
C ILE A 158 7.79 -4.05 10.52
N VAL A 159 7.22 -2.85 10.43
CA VAL A 159 6.68 -2.31 9.17
C VAL A 159 7.10 -0.86 8.97
N GLU A 160 7.35 -0.48 7.71
CA GLU A 160 7.51 0.92 7.31
C GLU A 160 6.18 1.64 7.46
N THR A 161 6.20 2.83 8.07
CA THR A 161 5.01 3.63 8.33
C THR A 161 4.71 4.61 7.18
N PRO A 162 3.48 5.15 7.05
CA PRO A 162 3.09 6.02 5.93
C PRO A 162 4.00 7.24 5.72
N ASP A 163 4.55 7.79 6.81
CA ASP A 163 5.51 8.89 6.87
C ASP A 163 6.95 8.54 6.42
N GLY A 164 7.28 7.26 6.22
CA GLY A 164 8.62 6.80 5.85
C GLY A 164 9.50 6.37 7.03
N GLY A 165 8.98 6.45 8.27
CA GLY A 165 9.61 5.85 9.44
C GLY A 165 9.29 4.36 9.60
N PHE A 166 9.45 3.83 10.82
CA PHE A 166 9.22 2.42 11.12
C PHE A 166 8.49 2.24 12.45
N VAL A 167 7.54 1.31 12.51
CA VAL A 167 6.97 0.85 13.78
C VAL A 167 7.35 -0.61 14.01
N VAL A 168 7.67 -0.93 15.25
CA VAL A 168 8.31 -2.20 15.65
C VAL A 168 7.62 -2.71 16.91
N THR A 169 7.35 -4.01 16.99
CA THR A 169 6.84 -4.64 18.22
C THR A 169 7.69 -5.84 18.64
N GLY A 170 7.62 -6.15 19.92
CA GLY A 170 8.34 -7.27 20.53
C GLY A 170 7.98 -7.38 22.01
N TYR A 171 8.97 -7.79 22.81
CA TYR A 171 8.90 -7.71 24.27
C TYR A 171 10.13 -7.03 24.86
N ASN A 172 9.97 -6.47 26.05
CA ASN A 172 11.05 -5.93 26.88
C ASN A 172 10.91 -6.48 28.30
N LYS A 173 11.92 -7.23 28.79
CA LYS A 173 11.94 -7.81 30.14
C LYS A 173 12.47 -6.86 31.22
N SER A 174 13.08 -5.75 30.81
CA SER A 174 13.63 -4.70 31.69
C SER A 174 12.54 -3.76 32.22
N LEU A 175 11.43 -3.60 31.49
CA LEU A 175 10.31 -2.73 31.84
C LEU A 175 9.32 -3.39 32.82
N GLY A 176 8.78 -2.58 33.74
CA GLY A 176 7.96 -3.03 34.86
C GLY A 176 8.78 -3.71 35.97
N ASN A 177 8.15 -4.07 37.09
CA ASN A 177 8.83 -4.77 38.20
C ASN A 177 9.08 -6.26 37.90
N ARG A 178 9.85 -6.54 36.83
CA ARG A 178 10.41 -7.83 36.39
C ARG A 178 9.36 -8.84 35.86
N ASN A 179 9.20 -8.89 34.54
CA ASN A 179 9.54 -10.08 33.72
C ASN A 179 9.18 -10.00 32.21
N GLY A 180 8.39 -9.03 31.74
CA GLY A 180 8.14 -8.86 30.30
C GLY A 180 6.82 -8.16 29.94
N LEU A 181 6.92 -7.04 29.22
CA LEU A 181 5.78 -6.33 28.60
C LEU A 181 5.91 -6.31 27.07
N VAL A 182 4.78 -6.23 26.37
CA VAL A 182 4.74 -5.92 24.93
C VAL A 182 5.34 -4.54 24.73
N TRP A 183 6.42 -4.43 23.98
CA TRP A 183 7.12 -3.16 23.74
C TRP A 183 6.97 -2.75 22.28
N VAL A 184 6.52 -1.52 22.05
CA VAL A 184 6.27 -0.93 20.73
C VAL A 184 7.11 0.32 20.57
N LEU A 185 7.93 0.38 19.52
CA LEU A 185 8.74 1.53 19.15
C LEU A 185 8.23 2.15 17.86
N LYS A 186 8.20 3.47 17.78
CA LYS A 186 8.13 4.23 16.53
C LYS A 186 9.42 4.99 16.31
N LEU A 187 9.92 4.87 15.09
CA LEU A 187 11.18 5.41 14.63
C LEU A 187 10.95 6.31 13.41
N ASP A 188 11.86 7.26 13.20
CA ASP A 188 11.98 8.00 11.93
C ASP A 188 12.72 7.18 10.85
N SER A 189 12.94 7.76 9.66
CA SER A 189 13.63 7.13 8.53
C SER A 189 15.11 6.82 8.79
N GLU A 190 15.73 7.53 9.73
CA GLU A 190 17.12 7.36 10.17
C GLU A 190 17.22 6.41 11.37
N GLY A 191 16.09 5.90 11.88
CA GLY A 191 16.02 5.03 13.05
C GLY A 191 16.25 5.77 14.37
N ASN A 192 15.92 7.05 14.51
CA ASN A 192 15.88 7.69 15.83
C ASN A 192 14.51 7.41 16.48
N LEU A 193 14.50 7.26 17.80
CA LEU A 193 13.27 6.97 18.55
C LEU A 193 12.37 8.22 18.61
N GLU A 194 11.17 8.12 18.04
CA GLU A 194 10.14 9.17 18.16
C GLU A 194 9.29 8.97 19.42
N TRP A 195 8.85 7.74 19.66
CA TRP A 195 8.18 7.34 20.90
C TRP A 195 8.26 5.83 21.12
N GLU A 196 8.10 5.45 22.38
CA GLU A 196 7.91 4.06 22.82
C GLU A 196 6.60 3.90 23.62
N LYS A 197 6.08 2.67 23.67
CA LYS A 197 4.94 2.25 24.48
C LYS A 197 5.17 0.85 25.04
N ALA A 198 4.71 0.61 26.26
CA ALA A 198 4.67 -0.70 26.88
C ALA A 198 3.21 -1.07 27.19
N HIS A 199 2.84 -2.32 26.93
CA HIS A 199 1.49 -2.86 27.11
C HIS A 199 1.54 -4.24 27.78
N GLY A 200 0.55 -4.56 28.58
CA GLY A 200 0.55 -5.71 29.49
C GLY A 200 0.20 -5.30 30.93
N GLY A 201 0.04 -6.29 31.80
CA GLY A 201 -0.38 -6.16 33.20
C GLY A 201 0.73 -6.45 34.22
N GLU A 202 0.51 -6.01 35.46
CA GLU A 202 1.35 -6.41 36.60
C GLU A 202 0.68 -7.55 37.38
N LEU A 203 1.23 -8.77 37.31
CA LEU A 203 0.86 -9.84 38.24
C LEU A 203 1.68 -9.73 39.54
N GLY A 204 0.96 -9.73 40.66
CA GLY A 204 1.57 -9.83 41.99
C GLY A 204 2.34 -11.14 42.14
N GLY A 205 3.58 -11.05 42.60
CA GLY A 205 4.50 -12.21 42.71
C GLY A 205 5.60 -12.26 41.66
N GLY A 206 5.60 -11.35 40.67
CA GLY A 206 6.69 -11.19 39.70
C GLY A 206 6.62 -12.19 38.56
N ILE A 207 5.51 -12.20 37.81
CA ILE A 207 5.35 -12.97 36.56
C ILE A 207 4.54 -12.16 35.50
N PRO A 208 5.12 -11.18 34.80
CA PRO A 208 4.63 -10.82 33.45
C PRO A 208 5.45 -11.51 32.34
N THR A 209 4.83 -11.94 31.24
CA THR A 209 5.55 -12.49 30.06
C THR A 209 4.85 -12.11 28.76
N ASP A 210 4.49 -10.84 28.60
CA ASP A 210 3.63 -10.41 27.50
C ASP A 210 4.48 -10.07 26.26
N VAL A 211 4.05 -10.55 25.08
CA VAL A 211 4.89 -10.54 23.86
C VAL A 211 4.09 -10.13 22.63
N GLY A 212 4.47 -9.00 22.01
CA GLY A 212 4.00 -8.62 20.68
C GLY A 212 4.68 -9.46 19.60
N ASN A 213 3.91 -10.17 18.78
CA ASN A 213 4.40 -11.08 17.75
C ASN A 213 4.37 -10.43 16.36
N SER A 214 3.25 -9.77 16.00
CA SER A 214 3.07 -9.08 14.72
C SER A 214 2.52 -7.66 14.91
N ILE A 215 2.95 -6.71 14.08
CA ILE A 215 2.42 -5.34 14.02
C ILE A 215 2.16 -4.93 12.57
N VAL A 216 1.00 -4.30 12.32
CA VAL A 216 0.64 -3.78 10.99
C VAL A 216 0.14 -2.34 11.08
N ASN A 217 0.35 -1.59 9.99
CA ASN A 217 -0.34 -0.32 9.77
C ASN A 217 -1.84 -0.57 9.58
N ARG A 218 -2.68 0.27 10.20
CA ARG A 218 -4.13 0.23 10.01
C ARG A 218 -4.57 1.18 8.89
N PRO A 219 -5.53 0.80 8.03
CA PRO A 219 -6.26 1.73 7.18
C PRO A 219 -6.90 2.86 8.01
N GLY A 220 -6.73 4.11 7.59
CA GLY A 220 -7.06 5.31 8.41
C GLY A 220 -5.98 5.71 9.43
N GLY A 221 -4.88 4.96 9.53
CA GLY A 221 -3.66 5.29 10.27
C GLY A 221 -3.68 4.90 11.75
N GLY A 222 -2.50 4.60 12.29
CA GLY A 222 -2.33 3.91 13.57
C GLY A 222 -1.98 2.44 13.34
N TYR A 223 -1.95 1.65 14.41
CA TYR A 223 -1.33 0.33 14.40
C TYR A 223 -2.22 -0.71 15.09
N ALA A 224 -2.12 -1.95 14.66
CA ALA A 224 -2.70 -3.10 15.35
C ALA A 224 -1.57 -4.10 15.63
N ILE A 225 -1.59 -4.68 16.83
CA ILE A 225 -0.59 -5.63 17.33
C ILE A 225 -1.30 -6.92 17.73
N ALA A 226 -0.74 -8.05 17.30
CA ALA A 226 -1.07 -9.38 17.79
C ALA A 226 -0.02 -9.78 18.81
N ALA A 227 -0.45 -10.07 20.02
CA ALA A 227 0.39 -10.46 21.14
C ALA A 227 -0.20 -11.69 21.86
N HIS A 228 0.57 -12.28 22.76
CA HIS A 228 0.04 -13.10 23.85
C HIS A 228 0.42 -12.46 25.18
N THR A 229 -0.34 -12.80 26.22
CA THR A 229 -0.22 -12.19 27.54
C THR A 229 -0.51 -13.24 28.61
N ARG A 230 0.38 -13.35 29.60
CA ARG A 230 0.13 -14.12 30.83
C ARG A 230 -0.45 -13.23 31.92
N SER A 231 -0.26 -11.92 31.80
CA SER A 231 -0.61 -10.96 32.86
C SER A 231 -2.05 -10.45 32.85
N LEU A 232 -2.82 -10.78 31.80
CA LEU A 232 -4.17 -10.31 31.53
C LEU A 232 -4.99 -11.49 31.00
N GLY A 233 -6.27 -11.59 31.37
CA GLY A 233 -7.13 -12.66 30.86
C GLY A 233 -7.51 -13.69 31.94
N ALA A 234 -7.83 -14.92 31.50
CA ALA A 234 -8.42 -15.97 32.32
C ALA A 234 -7.62 -17.29 32.33
N GLY A 235 -6.62 -17.43 31.45
CA GLY A 235 -5.83 -18.64 31.27
C GLY A 235 -4.36 -18.49 31.65
N ASP A 236 -3.55 -19.44 31.17
CA ASP A 236 -2.09 -19.45 31.36
C ASP A 236 -1.36 -18.53 30.37
N GLU A 237 -1.94 -18.34 29.18
CA GLU A 237 -1.60 -17.34 28.15
C GLU A 237 -2.87 -17.02 27.34
N ASP A 238 -3.25 -15.75 27.21
CA ASP A 238 -4.40 -15.30 26.41
C ASP A 238 -3.91 -14.58 25.12
N MET A 239 -4.67 -14.66 24.01
CA MET A 239 -4.41 -13.78 22.85
C MET A 239 -4.65 -12.34 23.28
N TYR A 240 -3.70 -11.43 23.02
CA TYR A 240 -3.79 -10.02 23.37
C TYR A 240 -3.71 -9.16 22.10
N ILE A 241 -4.79 -8.45 21.80
CA ILE A 241 -4.88 -7.60 20.62
C ILE A 241 -4.86 -6.16 21.10
N ILE A 242 -3.83 -5.41 20.71
CA ILE A 242 -3.65 -4.00 21.07
C ILE A 242 -3.86 -3.15 19.82
N VAL A 243 -4.68 -2.12 19.92
CA VAL A 243 -4.92 -1.18 18.82
C VAL A 243 -4.55 0.24 19.25
N LEU A 244 -3.63 0.84 18.49
CA LEU A 244 -3.07 2.16 18.73
C LEU A 244 -3.48 3.15 17.63
N ASP A 245 -3.50 4.44 17.96
CA ASP A 245 -3.44 5.50 16.96
C ASP A 245 -1.98 5.72 16.47
N ALA A 246 -1.75 6.68 15.57
CA ALA A 246 -0.40 6.87 15.01
C ALA A 246 0.58 7.55 15.97
N LEU A 247 0.09 8.13 17.08
CA LEU A 247 0.89 8.70 18.16
C LEU A 247 1.22 7.65 19.24
N GLY A 248 0.86 6.38 18.98
CA GLY A 248 1.01 5.29 19.94
C GLY A 248 0.03 5.38 21.11
N LYS A 249 -1.04 6.18 21.03
CA LYS A 249 -2.06 6.19 22.09
C LYS A 249 -2.96 4.97 21.93
N LEU A 250 -3.22 4.28 23.04
CA LEU A 250 -4.18 3.19 23.10
C LEU A 250 -5.59 3.66 22.66
N VAL A 251 -6.16 2.95 21.67
CA VAL A 251 -7.55 3.12 21.22
C VAL A 251 -8.41 2.09 21.93
N TRP A 252 -8.02 0.82 21.87
CA TRP A 252 -8.56 -0.28 22.66
C TRP A 252 -7.57 -1.43 22.74
N GLU A 253 -7.77 -2.30 23.72
CA GLU A 253 -7.12 -3.60 23.82
C GLU A 253 -8.14 -4.67 24.23
N LYS A 254 -7.87 -5.93 23.86
CA LYS A 254 -8.72 -7.09 24.18
C LYS A 254 -7.86 -8.31 24.45
N THR A 255 -8.22 -9.07 25.47
CA THR A 255 -7.80 -10.47 25.61
C THR A 255 -8.85 -11.40 25.01
N LEU A 256 -8.42 -12.51 24.43
CA LEU A 256 -9.27 -13.57 23.88
C LEU A 256 -8.65 -14.94 24.24
N GLY A 257 -9.37 -15.69 25.07
CA GLY A 257 -8.96 -17.01 25.55
C GLY A 257 -9.99 -17.58 26.51
N ASP A 258 -9.67 -18.74 27.09
CA ASP A 258 -10.42 -19.35 28.19
C ASP A 258 -9.42 -19.71 29.31
N THR A 259 -9.38 -20.95 29.78
CA THR A 259 -8.57 -21.38 30.94
C THR A 259 -7.20 -21.97 30.58
N LYS A 260 -6.80 -21.98 29.30
CA LYS A 260 -5.52 -22.57 28.83
C LYS A 260 -4.63 -21.58 28.07
N GLU A 261 -3.91 -22.04 27.03
CA GLU A 261 -3.00 -21.26 26.20
C GLU A 261 -3.62 -20.86 24.85
N GLU A 262 -3.62 -19.56 24.58
CA GLU A 262 -4.09 -18.92 23.37
C GLU A 262 -3.04 -17.92 22.86
N TYR A 263 -2.53 -18.12 21.64
CA TYR A 263 -1.43 -17.31 21.08
C TYR A 263 -1.86 -16.63 19.79
N ALA A 264 -1.68 -15.30 19.70
CA ALA A 264 -1.86 -14.56 18.46
C ALA A 264 -0.49 -14.29 17.83
N TYR A 265 -0.19 -14.94 16.71
CA TYR A 265 1.09 -14.80 16.02
C TYR A 265 1.07 -13.74 14.93
N ASP A 266 -0.02 -13.63 14.18
CA ASP A 266 -0.10 -12.69 13.05
C ASP A 266 -1.51 -12.10 12.86
N LEU A 267 -1.62 -10.98 12.15
CA LEU A 267 -2.88 -10.29 11.93
C LEU A 267 -2.94 -9.52 10.62
N PHE A 268 -4.17 -9.27 10.15
CA PHE A 268 -4.47 -8.42 9.01
C PHE A 268 -5.50 -7.35 9.39
N ALA A 269 -5.18 -6.07 9.14
CA ALA A 269 -6.10 -4.95 9.31
C ALA A 269 -6.79 -4.65 7.97
N HIS A 270 -8.10 -4.83 7.91
CA HIS A 270 -8.90 -4.65 6.69
C HIS A 270 -9.25 -3.18 6.45
N ASP A 271 -9.45 -2.78 5.19
CA ASP A 271 -9.84 -1.41 4.80
C ASP A 271 -11.19 -0.97 5.38
N ASP A 272 -12.09 -1.93 5.64
CA ASP A 272 -13.35 -1.68 6.34
C ASP A 272 -13.16 -1.37 7.83
N GLY A 273 -11.93 -1.48 8.37
CA GLY A 273 -11.53 -1.25 9.76
C GLY A 273 -11.67 -2.46 10.68
N THR A 274 -12.11 -3.62 10.17
CA THR A 274 -12.08 -4.90 10.90
C THR A 274 -10.65 -5.44 11.00
N ILE A 275 -10.41 -6.36 11.94
CA ILE A 275 -9.12 -7.02 12.13
C ILE A 275 -9.33 -8.53 12.07
N THR A 276 -8.47 -9.26 11.37
CA THR A 276 -8.40 -10.73 11.46
C THR A 276 -7.08 -11.13 12.11
N VAL A 277 -7.13 -12.05 13.05
CA VAL A 277 -5.99 -12.53 13.84
C VAL A 277 -5.85 -14.03 13.66
N ALA A 278 -4.62 -14.52 13.48
CA ALA A 278 -4.28 -15.93 13.32
C ALA A 278 -3.28 -16.39 14.37
N GLY A 279 -3.42 -17.64 14.80
CA GLY A 279 -2.57 -18.26 15.82
C GLY A 279 -3.10 -19.63 16.24
N TYR A 280 -3.11 -19.94 17.54
CA TYR A 280 -3.69 -21.18 18.07
C TYR A 280 -4.45 -21.01 19.40
N THR A 281 -5.20 -22.05 19.77
CA THR A 281 -5.92 -22.22 21.04
C THR A 281 -5.83 -23.68 21.50
N ASP A 282 -5.55 -23.91 22.79
CA ASP A 282 -5.71 -25.21 23.48
C ASP A 282 -7.10 -25.30 24.13
N SER A 283 -7.76 -24.17 24.39
CA SER A 283 -9.11 -24.13 24.98
C SER A 283 -10.22 -24.65 24.04
N LYS A 284 -10.02 -24.61 22.71
CA LYS A 284 -11.05 -24.93 21.71
C LYS A 284 -10.51 -25.83 20.60
N GLY A 285 -11.33 -26.79 20.13
CA GLY A 285 -11.02 -27.57 18.93
C GLY A 285 -11.17 -29.07 19.13
N ASN A 286 -10.35 -29.85 18.44
CA ASN A 286 -10.34 -31.31 18.47
C ASN A 286 -9.02 -31.91 19.00
N GLY A 287 -7.98 -31.09 19.21
CA GLY A 287 -6.64 -31.49 19.62
C GLY A 287 -6.16 -30.83 20.91
N SER A 288 -4.84 -30.77 21.09
CA SER A 288 -4.17 -29.99 22.16
C SER A 288 -3.90 -28.55 21.74
N ASP A 289 -3.72 -28.31 20.44
CA ASP A 289 -3.55 -26.99 19.88
C ASP A 289 -4.30 -27.07 18.55
N ASP A 290 -5.27 -26.20 18.32
CA ASP A 290 -5.92 -26.05 17.00
C ASP A 290 -5.66 -24.63 16.48
N ALA A 291 -5.39 -24.50 15.19
CA ALA A 291 -5.13 -23.21 14.56
C ALA A 291 -6.40 -22.36 14.60
N TRP A 292 -6.28 -21.15 15.14
CA TRP A 292 -7.42 -20.28 15.45
C TRP A 292 -7.36 -19.03 14.59
N LEU A 293 -8.46 -18.78 13.85
CA LEU A 293 -8.66 -17.58 13.06
C LEU A 293 -9.86 -16.81 13.62
N VAL A 294 -9.61 -15.59 14.08
CA VAL A 294 -10.63 -14.73 14.72
C VAL A 294 -10.80 -13.46 13.88
N LYS A 295 -12.05 -13.08 13.57
CA LYS A 295 -12.36 -11.78 12.98
C LYS A 295 -13.07 -10.88 13.98
N LEU A 296 -12.53 -9.68 14.15
CA LEU A 296 -12.94 -8.65 15.10
C LEU A 296 -13.53 -7.44 14.38
N ASP A 297 -14.52 -6.80 15.00
CA ASP A 297 -15.03 -5.50 14.57
C ASP A 297 -14.08 -4.34 14.93
N LYS A 298 -14.46 -3.11 14.57
CA LYS A 298 -13.69 -1.88 14.84
C LYS A 298 -13.44 -1.61 16.33
N SER A 299 -14.20 -2.24 17.22
CA SER A 299 -14.19 -2.07 18.68
C SER A 299 -13.56 -3.27 19.39
N GLY A 300 -13.07 -4.26 18.64
CA GLY A 300 -12.49 -5.50 19.18
C GLY A 300 -13.52 -6.55 19.60
N ASN A 301 -14.79 -6.45 19.18
CA ASN A 301 -15.76 -7.51 19.43
C ASN A 301 -15.61 -8.63 18.39
N VAL A 302 -15.71 -9.89 18.82
CA VAL A 302 -15.66 -11.05 17.91
C VAL A 302 -16.89 -11.05 17.00
N LEU A 303 -16.66 -10.96 15.69
CA LEU A 303 -17.68 -11.15 14.65
C LEU A 303 -17.87 -12.64 14.34
N TRP A 304 -16.76 -13.37 14.27
CA TRP A 304 -16.72 -14.84 14.21
C TRP A 304 -15.32 -15.34 14.55
N ASP A 305 -15.23 -16.57 15.02
CA ASP A 305 -13.99 -17.33 15.16
C ASP A 305 -14.12 -18.73 14.55
N LYS A 306 -12.98 -19.33 14.17
CA LYS A 306 -12.88 -20.63 13.50
C LYS A 306 -11.61 -21.35 13.93
N THR A 307 -11.74 -22.61 14.36
CA THR A 307 -10.62 -23.51 14.62
C THR A 307 -10.42 -24.48 13.46
N TYR A 308 -9.16 -24.85 13.22
CA TYR A 308 -8.76 -25.80 12.19
C TYR A 308 -7.66 -26.72 12.72
N GLY A 309 -7.81 -28.02 12.53
CA GLY A 309 -6.85 -29.01 13.01
C GLY A 309 -7.43 -30.41 13.02
N GLY A 310 -6.91 -31.26 13.90
CA GLY A 310 -7.30 -32.65 14.10
C GLY A 310 -7.16 -33.05 15.57
N ARG A 311 -6.53 -34.19 15.89
CA ARG A 311 -6.46 -34.75 17.26
C ARG A 311 -5.16 -34.44 18.01
N SER A 312 -4.36 -33.52 17.51
CA SER A 312 -3.01 -33.21 17.98
C SER A 312 -2.67 -31.76 17.61
N ALA A 313 -1.58 -31.23 18.14
CA ALA A 313 -1.16 -29.84 17.90
C ALA A 313 -1.07 -29.47 16.41
N ASP A 314 -1.86 -28.47 16.02
CA ASP A 314 -1.90 -27.85 14.69
C ASP A 314 -1.89 -26.33 14.88
N GLN A 315 -0.90 -25.63 14.33
CA GLN A 315 -0.69 -24.19 14.56
C GLN A 315 -0.42 -23.45 13.25
N VAL A 316 -0.79 -22.17 13.20
CA VAL A 316 -0.42 -21.23 12.13
C VAL A 316 0.29 -20.02 12.72
N ASN A 317 1.42 -19.63 12.14
CA ASN A 317 2.28 -18.55 12.67
C ASN A 317 2.26 -17.28 11.80
N CYS A 318 1.70 -17.37 10.59
CA CYS A 318 1.68 -16.27 9.63
C CYS A 318 0.37 -16.27 8.81
N LEU A 319 -0.06 -15.08 8.41
CA LEU A 319 -1.34 -14.80 7.76
C LEU A 319 -1.13 -13.80 6.60
N THR A 320 -1.73 -14.11 5.45
CA THR A 320 -1.93 -13.10 4.39
C THR A 320 -3.29 -13.29 3.73
N ILE A 321 -3.63 -12.40 2.79
CA ILE A 321 -4.90 -12.42 2.07
C ILE A 321 -4.61 -12.45 0.56
N ASP A 322 -5.28 -13.34 -0.18
CA ASP A 322 -5.13 -13.45 -1.64
C ASP A 322 -5.90 -12.34 -2.41
N GLU A 323 -5.72 -12.29 -3.74
CA GLU A 323 -6.41 -11.31 -4.62
C GLU A 323 -7.97 -11.39 -4.55
N LYS A 324 -8.55 -12.41 -3.91
CA LYS A 324 -10.00 -12.60 -3.74
C LYS A 324 -10.52 -12.26 -2.33
N GLY A 325 -9.64 -11.97 -1.38
CA GLY A 325 -10.02 -11.77 0.01
C GLY A 325 -10.08 -13.07 0.85
N ASN A 326 -9.51 -14.18 0.38
CA ASN A 326 -9.39 -15.41 1.17
C ASN A 326 -8.13 -15.33 2.05
N TYR A 327 -8.21 -15.88 3.25
CA TYR A 327 -7.08 -15.99 4.15
C TYR A 327 -6.17 -17.15 3.71
N LEU A 328 -4.87 -16.89 3.67
CA LEU A 328 -3.80 -17.86 3.50
C LEU A 328 -2.98 -17.89 4.79
N MET A 329 -2.84 -19.06 5.39
CA MET A 329 -2.16 -19.24 6.66
C MET A 329 -1.14 -20.38 6.54
N ALA A 330 -0.03 -20.31 7.29
CA ALA A 330 0.94 -21.39 7.34
C ALA A 330 1.62 -21.55 8.71
N GLY A 331 2.04 -22.78 8.99
CA GLY A 331 2.70 -23.19 10.23
C GLY A 331 3.02 -24.68 10.19
N PHE A 332 2.60 -25.43 11.21
CA PHE A 332 2.83 -26.88 11.31
C PHE A 332 1.57 -27.66 11.71
N THR A 333 1.57 -28.95 11.42
CA THR A 333 0.55 -29.92 11.84
C THR A 333 1.20 -31.16 12.42
N LYS A 334 0.64 -31.67 13.53
CA LYS A 334 0.90 -33.03 14.05
C LYS A 334 -0.28 -33.96 13.79
N SER A 335 -1.46 -33.43 13.48
CA SER A 335 -2.65 -34.24 13.17
C SER A 335 -2.68 -34.83 11.76
N LYS A 336 -1.92 -34.27 10.81
CA LYS A 336 -2.08 -34.53 9.37
C LYS A 336 -0.76 -34.78 8.65
N GLY A 337 -0.81 -35.60 7.60
CA GLY A 337 0.35 -35.88 6.73
C GLY A 337 0.99 -37.25 6.96
N PRO A 338 2.03 -37.61 6.17
CA PRO A 338 2.81 -38.83 6.37
C PRO A 338 3.65 -38.74 7.65
N GLU A 339 3.78 -39.87 8.35
CA GLU A 339 4.17 -39.96 9.78
C GLU A 339 5.32 -39.03 10.26
N ASP A 340 5.07 -38.46 11.45
CA ASP A 340 5.86 -37.56 12.30
C ASP A 340 6.01 -36.07 11.90
N SER A 341 4.85 -35.39 11.84
CA SER A 341 4.64 -33.93 11.71
C SER A 341 5.20 -33.27 10.45
N GLY A 342 4.70 -32.08 10.13
CA GLY A 342 5.19 -31.35 8.97
C GLY A 342 4.64 -29.95 8.80
N VAL A 343 5.17 -29.28 7.77
CA VAL A 343 4.72 -27.98 7.32
C VAL A 343 3.26 -28.05 6.87
N TRP A 344 2.45 -27.12 7.35
CA TRP A 344 1.04 -27.00 7.01
C TRP A 344 0.76 -25.63 6.37
N ILE A 345 -0.04 -25.63 5.31
CA ILE A 345 -0.55 -24.44 4.64
C ILE A 345 -2.06 -24.62 4.48
N LEU A 346 -2.83 -23.63 4.88
CA LEU A 346 -4.29 -23.65 4.96
C LEU A 346 -4.86 -22.42 4.24
N SER A 347 -5.97 -22.61 3.52
CA SER A 347 -6.77 -21.52 2.97
C SER A 347 -8.22 -21.58 3.46
N ALA A 348 -8.75 -20.42 3.83
CA ALA A 348 -10.13 -20.23 4.25
C ALA A 348 -10.73 -19.00 3.54
N ASP A 349 -12.03 -19.04 3.24
CA ASP A 349 -12.73 -17.91 2.64
C ASP A 349 -12.81 -16.71 3.57
N LYS A 350 -13.28 -15.57 3.07
CA LYS A 350 -13.46 -14.33 3.84
C LYS A 350 -14.32 -14.45 5.11
N ASN A 351 -15.09 -15.53 5.27
CA ASN A 351 -15.93 -15.85 6.44
C ASN A 351 -15.30 -16.95 7.34
N GLY A 352 -14.08 -17.37 7.05
CA GLY A 352 -13.38 -18.45 7.75
C GLY A 352 -13.92 -19.85 7.43
N LYS A 353 -14.51 -20.06 6.24
CA LYS A 353 -14.84 -21.41 5.78
C LYS A 353 -13.64 -22.02 5.08
N PHE A 354 -13.20 -23.20 5.53
CA PHE A 354 -12.16 -24.00 4.87
C PHE A 354 -12.36 -24.11 3.35
N ILE A 355 -11.30 -23.87 2.58
CA ILE A 355 -11.26 -24.09 1.12
C ILE A 355 -10.37 -25.30 0.79
N TRP A 356 -9.08 -25.21 1.11
CA TRP A 356 -8.08 -26.24 0.83
C TRP A 356 -6.94 -26.20 1.86
N GLU A 357 -6.20 -27.31 1.98
CA GLU A 357 -4.96 -27.37 2.76
C GLU A 357 -3.89 -28.21 2.05
N LYS A 358 -2.63 -28.00 2.44
CA LYS A 358 -1.48 -28.77 1.97
C LYS A 358 -0.56 -29.08 3.14
N THR A 359 -0.08 -30.32 3.18
CA THR A 359 0.93 -30.77 4.14
C THR A 359 2.18 -31.22 3.40
N PHE A 360 3.34 -30.85 3.92
CA PHE A 360 4.63 -31.31 3.40
C PHE A 360 5.35 -32.08 4.49
N LYS A 361 5.94 -33.22 4.11
CA LYS A 361 6.56 -34.13 5.06
C LYS A 361 7.73 -33.46 5.81
N GLY A 362 7.61 -33.40 7.13
CA GLY A 362 8.74 -33.17 8.04
C GLY A 362 9.56 -34.42 8.28
N TYR A 363 10.72 -34.29 8.92
CA TYR A 363 11.66 -35.41 9.11
C TYR A 363 11.86 -35.80 10.58
N ASP A 364 11.62 -34.89 11.51
CA ASP A 364 11.63 -35.15 12.95
C ASP A 364 10.58 -34.34 13.73
N GLY A 365 9.61 -33.74 13.02
CA GLY A 365 8.50 -33.00 13.60
C GLY A 365 8.83 -31.59 14.11
N ASN A 366 10.01 -31.05 13.79
CA ASN A 366 10.44 -29.69 14.16
C ASN A 366 10.47 -28.73 12.94
N ASP A 367 9.60 -29.02 11.99
CA ASP A 367 9.48 -28.43 10.66
C ASP A 367 8.32 -27.42 10.65
N ASN A 368 8.60 -26.14 10.44
CA ASN A 368 7.63 -25.07 10.67
C ASN A 368 7.83 -23.87 9.72
N ILE A 369 6.74 -23.16 9.42
CA ILE A 369 6.70 -21.95 8.57
C ILE A 369 6.44 -20.72 9.41
N TYR A 370 7.20 -19.66 9.14
CA TYR A 370 7.13 -18.41 9.91
C TYR A 370 6.82 -17.18 9.04
N GLY A 371 7.04 -17.25 7.72
CA GLY A 371 6.69 -16.17 6.80
C GLY A 371 5.92 -16.66 5.56
N ILE A 372 5.02 -15.82 5.07
CA ILE A 372 4.25 -16.00 3.83
C ILE A 372 4.18 -14.67 3.05
N ALA A 373 4.43 -14.72 1.75
CA ALA A 373 4.47 -13.53 0.89
C ALA A 373 3.69 -13.76 -0.41
N ASN A 374 2.66 -12.95 -0.67
CA ASN A 374 2.00 -12.89 -1.97
C ASN A 374 2.99 -12.44 -3.06
N THR A 375 2.87 -13.02 -4.26
CA THR A 375 3.74 -12.69 -5.40
C THR A 375 2.98 -11.93 -6.49
N PRO A 376 3.63 -11.02 -7.26
CA PRO A 376 2.95 -10.17 -8.26
C PRO A 376 2.18 -10.91 -9.37
N ASP A 377 2.45 -12.20 -9.56
CA ASP A 377 1.76 -13.11 -10.48
C ASP A 377 0.47 -13.73 -9.90
N GLY A 378 0.03 -13.28 -8.72
CA GLY A 378 -1.16 -13.80 -8.02
C GLY A 378 -0.92 -15.12 -7.29
N GLY A 379 0.34 -15.55 -7.17
CA GLY A 379 0.77 -16.68 -6.33
C GLY A 379 1.19 -16.23 -4.93
N PHE A 380 1.89 -17.12 -4.22
CA PHE A 380 2.59 -16.77 -2.98
C PHE A 380 3.82 -17.66 -2.78
N ALA A 381 4.71 -17.24 -1.88
CA ALA A 381 5.81 -18.06 -1.38
C ALA A 381 5.74 -18.17 0.15
N VAL A 382 6.26 -19.26 0.70
CA VAL A 382 6.40 -19.50 2.14
C VAL A 382 7.85 -19.78 2.49
N ALA A 383 8.25 -19.37 3.69
CA ALA A 383 9.58 -19.59 4.24
C ALA A 383 9.55 -20.09 5.68
N GLY A 384 10.46 -20.99 5.97
CA GLY A 384 10.63 -21.50 7.33
C GLY A 384 11.86 -22.38 7.47
N LYS A 385 11.72 -23.37 8.34
CA LYS A 385 12.78 -24.27 8.79
C LYS A 385 12.34 -25.71 8.60
N VAL A 386 13.17 -26.52 7.95
CA VAL A 386 12.99 -27.97 7.83
C VAL A 386 14.29 -28.67 8.25
N ARG A 387 14.20 -29.86 8.86
CA ARG A 387 15.35 -30.72 9.18
C ARG A 387 15.47 -31.87 8.19
N PHE A 388 16.70 -32.29 7.89
CA PHE A 388 16.96 -33.41 6.97
C PHE A 388 17.82 -34.51 7.62
N LYS A 389 17.46 -35.77 7.31
CA LYS A 389 18.01 -36.98 7.97
C LYS A 389 19.53 -37.13 7.87
N GLU A 390 20.15 -36.61 6.81
CA GLU A 390 21.54 -36.90 6.47
C GLU A 390 22.57 -36.07 7.27
N ALA A 391 22.13 -35.09 8.06
CA ALA A 391 23.05 -34.23 8.81
C ALA A 391 22.60 -33.86 10.24
N GLY A 392 21.34 -34.09 10.63
CA GLY A 392 20.80 -33.60 11.90
C GLY A 392 20.77 -32.06 12.01
N LYS A 393 20.90 -31.37 10.87
CA LYS A 393 20.88 -29.91 10.76
C LYS A 393 19.48 -29.44 10.36
N SER A 394 19.19 -28.18 10.69
CA SER A 394 18.02 -27.47 10.17
C SER A 394 18.47 -26.53 9.05
N ASP A 395 17.72 -26.53 7.97
CA ASP A 395 17.96 -25.70 6.78
C ASP A 395 16.73 -24.85 6.44
N VAL A 396 16.95 -23.79 5.68
CA VAL A 396 15.88 -22.89 5.22
C VAL A 396 15.09 -23.58 4.11
N TRP A 397 13.79 -23.76 4.34
CA TRP A 397 12.86 -24.31 3.34
C TRP A 397 12.04 -23.19 2.72
N LEU A 398 11.99 -23.18 1.39
CA LEU A 398 11.31 -22.16 0.59
C LEU A 398 10.47 -22.85 -0.47
N THR A 399 9.19 -22.51 -0.56
CA THR A 399 8.31 -23.04 -1.60
C THR A 399 7.49 -21.91 -2.20
N LYS A 400 7.53 -21.77 -3.53
CA LYS A 400 6.64 -20.88 -4.28
C LYS A 400 5.48 -21.68 -4.89
N PHE A 401 4.30 -21.11 -4.79
CA PHE A 401 3.05 -21.63 -5.31
C PHE A 401 2.59 -20.82 -6.52
N THR A 402 2.01 -21.51 -7.49
CA THR A 402 1.45 -20.94 -8.71
C THR A 402 0.27 -20.02 -8.40
N GLY A 403 0.24 -18.83 -8.99
CA GLY A 403 -0.96 -18.00 -9.02
C GLY A 403 -2.12 -18.65 -9.78
N GLU A 404 -3.34 -18.17 -9.57
CA GLU A 404 -4.52 -18.68 -10.28
C GLU A 404 -4.42 -18.50 -11.79
N LEU A 405 -3.84 -17.40 -12.25
CA LEU A 405 -3.57 -17.13 -13.66
C LEU A 405 -2.73 -18.26 -14.28
N ASN A 406 -1.65 -18.66 -13.62
CA ASN A 406 -0.78 -19.75 -14.09
C ASN A 406 -1.54 -21.09 -14.09
N ARG A 407 -2.34 -21.37 -13.06
CA ARG A 407 -3.18 -22.58 -13.01
C ARG A 407 -4.24 -22.64 -14.12
N SER A 408 -4.91 -21.51 -14.42
CA SER A 408 -5.92 -21.46 -15.48
C SER A 408 -5.29 -21.65 -16.86
N ILE A 409 -4.10 -21.08 -17.06
CA ILE A 409 -3.28 -21.26 -18.26
C ILE A 409 -2.86 -22.74 -18.42
N ASP A 410 -2.26 -23.37 -17.42
CA ASP A 410 -1.83 -24.77 -17.51
C ASP A 410 -3.03 -25.72 -17.68
N TRP A 411 -4.17 -25.48 -17.01
CA TRP A 411 -5.39 -26.25 -17.21
C TRP A 411 -5.89 -26.16 -18.66
N TYR A 412 -5.96 -24.95 -19.24
CA TYR A 412 -6.35 -24.74 -20.63
C TYR A 412 -5.45 -25.50 -21.60
N VAL A 413 -4.13 -25.43 -21.37
CA VAL A 413 -3.12 -26.14 -22.16
C VAL A 413 -3.30 -27.66 -22.06
N GLN A 414 -3.55 -28.19 -20.86
CA GLN A 414 -3.79 -29.61 -20.64
C GLN A 414 -5.06 -30.08 -21.36
N GLU A 415 -6.19 -29.38 -21.21
CA GLU A 415 -7.44 -29.76 -21.90
C GLU A 415 -7.31 -29.71 -23.43
N LYS A 416 -6.67 -28.67 -23.98
CA LYS A 416 -6.47 -28.54 -25.43
C LYS A 416 -5.46 -29.56 -26.00
N THR A 417 -4.54 -30.07 -25.20
CA THR A 417 -3.56 -31.10 -25.61
C THR A 417 -4.07 -32.54 -25.43
N LYS A 418 -5.04 -32.83 -24.55
CA LYS A 418 -5.62 -34.18 -24.39
C LYS A 418 -6.07 -34.85 -25.71
N PRO A 419 -6.83 -34.19 -26.62
CA PRO A 419 -7.19 -34.79 -27.91
C PRO A 419 -5.98 -35.14 -28.80
N TRP A 420 -4.85 -34.46 -28.61
CA TRP A 420 -3.63 -34.76 -29.37
C TRP A 420 -2.95 -36.04 -28.89
N MET A 421 -3.21 -36.48 -27.66
CA MET A 421 -2.68 -37.73 -27.09
C MET A 421 -3.56 -38.95 -27.37
N VAL A 422 -4.79 -38.77 -27.87
CA VAL A 422 -5.67 -39.88 -28.25
C VAL A 422 -5.42 -40.26 -29.70
N ARG A 423 -5.09 -41.53 -29.96
CA ARG A 423 -4.95 -42.07 -31.32
C ARG A 423 -6.32 -42.15 -32.01
N GLY A 424 -6.41 -41.68 -33.25
CA GLY A 424 -7.64 -41.76 -34.04
C GLY A 424 -7.96 -43.19 -34.47
N GLU A 425 -9.25 -43.54 -34.52
CA GLU A 425 -9.75 -44.87 -34.90
C GLU A 425 -9.20 -45.37 -36.25
N PHE A 426 -9.08 -44.46 -37.23
CA PHE A 426 -8.55 -44.73 -38.57
C PHE A 426 -7.12 -44.19 -38.79
N GLU A 427 -6.40 -43.86 -37.72
CA GLU A 427 -5.04 -43.28 -37.79
C GLU A 427 -3.96 -44.38 -37.79
N LYS A 428 -3.10 -44.39 -38.81
CA LYS A 428 -1.92 -45.29 -38.86
C LYS A 428 -0.95 -44.97 -37.73
N THR A 429 -0.32 -46.01 -37.15
CA THR A 429 0.61 -45.89 -36.01
C THR A 429 1.75 -44.89 -36.28
N GLU A 430 2.29 -44.85 -37.50
CA GLU A 430 3.34 -43.91 -37.90
C GLU A 430 2.87 -42.44 -37.90
N ALA A 431 1.64 -42.18 -38.34
CA ALA A 431 1.04 -40.86 -38.32
C ALA A 431 0.78 -40.39 -36.88
N TYR A 432 0.27 -41.30 -36.04
CA TYR A 432 0.10 -41.07 -34.61
C TYR A 432 1.44 -40.75 -33.92
N GLN A 433 2.46 -41.60 -34.08
CA GLN A 433 3.80 -41.39 -33.51
C GLN A 433 4.43 -40.08 -33.99
N LYS A 434 4.25 -39.71 -35.27
CA LYS A 434 4.69 -38.42 -35.79
C LYS A 434 3.94 -37.26 -35.13
N ARG A 435 2.62 -37.39 -34.91
CA ARG A 435 1.76 -36.38 -34.26
C ARG A 435 2.13 -36.18 -32.78
N ILE A 436 2.34 -37.26 -32.02
CA ILE A 436 2.71 -37.20 -30.60
C ILE A 436 4.22 -37.07 -30.34
N SER A 437 5.05 -37.00 -31.38
CA SER A 437 6.50 -36.80 -31.23
C SER A 437 6.81 -35.54 -30.41
N GLY A 438 7.86 -35.59 -29.59
CA GLY A 438 8.17 -34.50 -28.64
C GLY A 438 8.31 -33.11 -29.30
N ALA A 439 8.81 -33.05 -30.54
CA ALA A 439 8.91 -31.81 -31.31
C ALA A 439 7.54 -31.26 -31.75
N ASN A 440 6.57 -32.11 -32.07
CA ASN A 440 5.22 -31.68 -32.44
C ASN A 440 4.35 -31.40 -31.21
N MET A 441 4.41 -32.24 -30.17
CA MET A 441 3.72 -31.96 -28.90
C MET A 441 4.22 -30.68 -28.24
N LYS A 442 5.52 -30.36 -28.35
CA LYS A 442 6.04 -29.04 -27.95
C LYS A 442 5.35 -27.90 -28.71
N LYS A 443 5.35 -27.92 -30.05
CA LYS A 443 4.68 -26.89 -30.87
C LYS A 443 3.19 -26.73 -30.55
N VAL A 444 2.49 -27.85 -30.27
CA VAL A 444 1.07 -27.84 -29.91
C VAL A 444 0.87 -27.25 -28.51
N ARG A 445 1.72 -27.61 -27.54
CA ARG A 445 1.71 -27.02 -26.19
C ARG A 445 2.01 -25.53 -26.24
N ASP A 446 3.06 -25.12 -26.95
CA ASP A 446 3.47 -23.72 -27.13
C ASP A 446 2.34 -22.89 -27.77
N LYS A 447 1.63 -23.44 -28.76
CA LYS A 447 0.44 -22.81 -29.36
C LYS A 447 -0.66 -22.57 -28.32
N TYR A 448 -1.10 -23.61 -27.62
CA TYR A 448 -2.20 -23.47 -26.65
C TYR A 448 -1.80 -22.69 -25.40
N MET A 449 -0.51 -22.65 -25.07
CA MET A 449 0.06 -21.80 -24.02
C MET A 449 -0.14 -20.33 -24.41
N ALA A 450 0.25 -19.94 -25.63
CA ALA A 450 -0.03 -18.60 -26.15
C ALA A 450 -1.54 -18.30 -26.27
N GLU A 451 -2.38 -19.26 -26.65
CA GLU A 451 -3.84 -19.12 -26.72
C GLU A 451 -4.46 -18.83 -25.34
N ALA A 452 -4.06 -19.59 -24.31
CA ALA A 452 -4.49 -19.43 -22.93
C ALA A 452 -4.00 -18.11 -22.31
N ILE A 453 -2.71 -17.81 -22.52
CA ILE A 453 -2.06 -16.57 -22.09
C ILE A 453 -2.78 -15.34 -22.64
N ASN A 454 -3.17 -15.35 -23.92
CA ASN A 454 -3.94 -14.25 -24.49
C ASN A 454 -5.35 -14.18 -23.88
N TYR A 455 -6.06 -15.30 -23.80
CA TYR A 455 -7.43 -15.34 -23.26
C TYR A 455 -7.52 -14.84 -21.80
N HIS A 456 -6.58 -15.24 -20.95
CA HIS A 456 -6.54 -14.81 -19.55
C HIS A 456 -5.85 -13.45 -19.36
N GLY A 457 -4.81 -13.14 -20.13
CA GLY A 457 -4.15 -11.84 -20.09
C GLY A 457 -5.10 -10.70 -20.48
N SER A 458 -5.89 -10.89 -21.53
CA SER A 458 -6.92 -9.92 -21.96
C SER A 458 -8.09 -9.75 -20.96
N SER A 459 -8.20 -10.59 -19.94
CA SER A 459 -9.29 -10.55 -18.96
C SER A 459 -8.83 -10.37 -17.49
N SER A 460 -7.53 -10.23 -17.24
CA SER A 460 -6.96 -10.13 -15.88
C SER A 460 -5.81 -9.12 -15.73
N ILE A 461 -5.50 -8.33 -16.77
CA ILE A 461 -4.43 -7.32 -16.76
C ILE A 461 -5.04 -5.94 -17.03
N ILE A 462 -4.84 -5.02 -16.08
CA ILE A 462 -5.26 -3.62 -16.19
C ILE A 462 -4.08 -2.81 -16.72
N LEU A 463 -4.13 -2.42 -17.99
CA LEU A 463 -3.08 -1.60 -18.63
C LEU A 463 -3.22 -0.11 -18.32
N ASP A 464 -4.41 0.32 -17.90
CA ASP A 464 -4.79 1.71 -17.59
C ASP A 464 -3.96 2.33 -16.44
N ASN A 465 -3.26 1.49 -15.66
CA ASN A 465 -2.32 1.92 -14.61
C ASN A 465 -0.89 2.17 -15.14
N ALA A 466 -0.68 2.26 -16.46
CA ALA A 466 0.62 2.51 -17.07
C ALA A 466 1.12 3.94 -16.80
N MET A 467 2.33 4.07 -16.25
CA MET A 467 2.92 5.35 -15.87
C MET A 467 3.94 5.84 -16.91
N LEU A 468 3.93 7.13 -17.22
CA LEU A 468 4.91 7.73 -18.15
C LEU A 468 6.13 8.31 -17.43
N SER A 469 7.33 8.02 -17.92
CA SER A 469 8.58 8.58 -17.39
C SER A 469 8.80 10.05 -17.78
N ARG A 470 9.93 10.62 -17.31
CA ARG A 470 10.53 11.79 -17.96
C ARG A 470 10.90 11.46 -19.41
N PHE A 471 10.79 12.44 -20.31
CA PHE A 471 11.23 12.32 -21.70
C PHE A 471 12.75 12.26 -21.78
N ASP A 472 13.28 11.35 -22.57
CA ASP A 472 14.68 11.30 -22.98
C ASP A 472 14.82 12.07 -24.30
N ALA A 473 15.47 13.23 -24.23
CA ALA A 473 15.64 14.12 -25.38
C ALA A 473 16.72 13.65 -26.36
N ASP A 474 17.74 12.91 -25.88
CA ASP A 474 18.81 12.37 -26.72
C ASP A 474 18.33 11.14 -27.50
N ALA A 475 17.40 10.38 -26.91
CA ALA A 475 16.77 9.21 -27.54
C ALA A 475 15.39 9.47 -28.17
N GLU A 476 14.90 10.71 -28.17
CA GLU A 476 13.53 11.14 -28.55
C GLU A 476 12.44 10.15 -28.10
N SER A 477 12.39 9.82 -26.80
CA SER A 477 11.47 8.78 -26.31
C SER A 477 11.00 8.95 -24.86
N PHE A 478 9.87 8.32 -24.54
CA PHE A 478 9.40 8.10 -23.17
C PHE A 478 9.54 6.63 -22.77
N GLN A 479 9.78 6.34 -21.50
CA GLN A 479 9.53 5.01 -20.94
C GLN A 479 8.12 4.94 -20.37
N VAL A 480 7.31 4.01 -20.91
CA VAL A 480 6.03 3.60 -20.33
C VAL A 480 6.31 2.46 -19.36
N ILE A 481 5.92 2.64 -18.10
CA ILE A 481 6.07 1.68 -17.02
C ILE A 481 4.72 0.98 -16.84
N ILE A 482 4.60 -0.26 -17.30
CA ILE A 482 3.38 -1.06 -17.18
C ILE A 482 3.52 -1.96 -15.94
N PRO A 483 2.61 -1.86 -14.95
CA PRO A 483 2.59 -2.78 -13.81
C PRO A 483 2.59 -4.26 -14.25
N LYS A 484 3.30 -5.11 -13.49
CA LYS A 484 3.62 -6.52 -13.82
C LYS A 484 4.52 -6.73 -15.06
N PHE A 485 4.73 -5.77 -15.96
CA PHE A 485 5.50 -5.93 -17.21
C PHE A 485 6.80 -5.11 -17.34
N GLY A 486 7.02 -4.11 -16.48
CA GLY A 486 8.25 -3.33 -16.48
C GLY A 486 8.19 -2.13 -17.43
N LYS A 487 9.29 -1.83 -18.13
CA LYS A 487 9.43 -0.59 -18.92
C LYS A 487 9.52 -0.86 -20.42
N ILE A 488 8.83 -0.04 -21.22
CA ILE A 488 8.85 -0.09 -22.69
C ILE A 488 9.13 1.32 -23.22
N ASN A 489 9.94 1.49 -24.28
CA ASN A 489 10.19 2.81 -24.86
C ASN A 489 9.15 3.14 -25.95
N VAL A 490 8.57 4.35 -25.88
CA VAL A 490 7.76 4.95 -26.93
C VAL A 490 8.60 6.02 -27.62
N ALA A 491 8.90 5.85 -28.90
CA ALA A 491 9.57 6.88 -29.69
C ALA A 491 8.58 8.01 -29.99
N VAL A 492 8.92 9.24 -29.59
CA VAL A 492 8.08 10.43 -29.79
C VAL A 492 9.00 11.61 -30.15
N PRO A 493 8.94 12.13 -31.39
CA PRO A 493 9.79 13.25 -31.82
C PRO A 493 9.71 14.46 -30.89
N LEU A 494 10.84 15.15 -30.67
CA LEU A 494 10.94 16.26 -29.70
C LEU A 494 9.87 17.34 -29.88
N ASN A 495 9.47 17.63 -31.12
CA ASN A 495 8.45 18.62 -31.46
C ASN A 495 7.00 18.20 -31.10
N THR A 496 6.74 16.91 -30.86
CA THR A 496 5.43 16.38 -30.46
C THR A 496 5.42 15.80 -29.04
N ALA A 497 6.59 15.62 -28.42
CA ALA A 497 6.75 15.05 -27.08
C ALA A 497 5.94 15.78 -25.99
N GLN A 498 5.81 17.12 -26.07
CA GLN A 498 4.98 17.88 -25.13
C GLN A 498 3.48 17.52 -25.25
N ILE A 499 2.97 17.44 -26.48
CA ILE A 499 1.56 17.11 -26.78
C ILE A 499 1.29 15.65 -26.36
N PHE A 500 2.20 14.74 -26.68
CA PHE A 500 2.11 13.35 -26.24
C PHE A 500 2.02 13.23 -24.71
N LYS A 501 2.92 13.91 -23.98
CA LYS A 501 2.92 13.90 -22.52
C LYS A 501 1.65 14.49 -21.91
N GLN A 502 1.13 15.57 -22.49
CA GLN A 502 -0.11 16.22 -22.03
C GLN A 502 -1.35 15.33 -22.20
N ASN A 503 -1.39 14.48 -23.24
CA ASN A 503 -2.54 13.62 -23.51
C ASN A 503 -2.35 12.19 -22.99
N TRP A 504 -1.31 11.92 -22.17
CA TRP A 504 -1.04 10.58 -21.63
C TRP A 504 -2.17 10.03 -20.76
N GLU A 505 -2.87 10.89 -20.02
CA GLU A 505 -4.02 10.52 -19.20
C GLU A 505 -5.24 10.03 -20.01
N TYR A 506 -5.23 10.26 -21.33
CA TYR A 506 -6.24 9.79 -22.29
C TYR A 506 -5.69 8.67 -23.20
N ALA A 507 -4.63 7.97 -22.77
CA ALA A 507 -4.07 6.85 -23.51
C ALA A 507 -4.95 5.60 -23.38
N GLU A 508 -5.71 5.29 -24.43
CA GLU A 508 -6.51 4.06 -24.50
C GLU A 508 -5.66 2.91 -25.04
N PHE A 509 -5.48 1.84 -24.25
CA PHE A 509 -4.77 0.64 -24.67
C PHE A 509 -5.74 -0.38 -25.28
N GLU A 510 -5.54 -0.68 -26.56
CA GLU A 510 -6.36 -1.59 -27.35
C GLU A 510 -5.59 -2.87 -27.74
N ASN A 511 -6.35 -3.93 -27.99
CA ASN A 511 -5.87 -5.19 -28.59
C ASN A 511 -4.57 -5.76 -27.98
N PRO A 512 -4.41 -5.82 -26.64
CA PRO A 512 -3.21 -6.37 -26.04
C PRO A 512 -3.12 -7.88 -26.29
N SER A 513 -1.90 -8.34 -26.59
CA SER A 513 -1.55 -9.75 -26.68
C SER A 513 -0.26 -10.03 -25.94
N TYR A 514 -0.06 -11.27 -25.51
CA TYR A 514 0.98 -11.68 -24.58
C TYR A 514 1.68 -12.97 -25.07
N ILE A 515 2.95 -13.12 -24.73
CA ILE A 515 3.78 -14.31 -25.01
C ILE A 515 4.51 -14.76 -23.76
N LEU A 516 4.97 -16.01 -23.75
CA LEU A 516 5.90 -16.52 -22.74
C LEU A 516 7.32 -16.52 -23.30
N LEU A 517 8.25 -15.89 -22.61
CA LEU A 517 9.69 -15.89 -22.91
C LEU A 517 10.47 -16.24 -21.64
N ASP A 518 11.28 -17.29 -21.71
CA ASP A 518 12.08 -17.82 -20.58
C ASP A 518 11.29 -17.99 -19.27
N GLY A 519 10.03 -18.43 -19.39
CA GLY A 519 9.11 -18.65 -18.27
C GLY A 519 8.41 -17.38 -17.75
N LYS A 520 8.69 -16.21 -18.31
CA LYS A 520 8.04 -14.93 -17.95
C LYS A 520 6.95 -14.57 -18.96
N LEU A 521 5.86 -14.02 -18.44
CA LEU A 521 4.82 -13.39 -19.25
C LEU A 521 5.32 -12.03 -19.76
N VAL A 522 5.24 -11.80 -21.06
CA VAL A 522 5.70 -10.56 -21.72
C VAL A 522 4.59 -10.03 -22.61
N LEU A 523 4.36 -8.71 -22.57
CA LEU A 523 3.48 -8.03 -23.51
C LEU A 523 4.06 -8.18 -24.92
N ALA A 524 3.29 -8.78 -25.83
CA ALA A 524 3.71 -9.18 -27.17
C ALA A 524 3.21 -8.22 -28.26
N LYS A 525 2.00 -7.69 -28.07
CA LYS A 525 1.43 -6.59 -28.86
C LYS A 525 0.59 -5.73 -27.93
N VAL A 526 0.58 -4.43 -28.16
CA VAL A 526 -0.49 -3.56 -27.69
C VAL A 526 -0.61 -2.39 -28.65
N GLU A 527 -1.82 -1.91 -28.84
CA GLU A 527 -2.10 -0.69 -29.59
C GLU A 527 -2.48 0.38 -28.58
N MET A 528 -2.12 1.62 -28.84
CA MET A 528 -2.39 2.72 -27.94
C MET A 528 -2.84 3.92 -28.75
N THR A 529 -4.03 4.42 -28.45
CA THR A 529 -4.61 5.59 -29.11
C THR A 529 -4.44 6.80 -28.19
N ILE A 530 -3.78 7.85 -28.67
CA ILE A 530 -3.68 9.15 -27.98
C ILE A 530 -4.05 10.24 -28.99
N ASN A 531 -5.10 11.01 -28.70
CA ASN A 531 -5.53 12.15 -29.51
C ASN A 531 -5.64 11.84 -31.03
N GLY A 532 -6.32 10.74 -31.37
CA GLY A 532 -6.50 10.28 -32.75
C GLY A 532 -5.25 9.75 -33.47
N THR A 533 -4.09 9.74 -32.80
CA THR A 533 -2.85 9.14 -33.29
C THR A 533 -2.69 7.74 -32.72
N ARG A 534 -2.54 6.74 -33.59
CA ARG A 534 -2.35 5.35 -33.18
C ARG A 534 -0.87 5.00 -33.09
N TYR A 535 -0.50 4.44 -31.95
CA TYR A 535 0.81 3.89 -31.68
C TYR A 535 0.68 2.37 -31.60
N GLU A 536 1.56 1.65 -32.28
CA GLU A 536 1.59 0.18 -32.23
C GLU A 536 2.92 -0.29 -31.65
N PHE A 537 2.82 -1.13 -30.63
CA PHE A 537 3.94 -1.90 -30.09
C PHE A 537 3.80 -3.35 -30.56
N ASN A 538 4.86 -3.90 -31.14
CA ASN A 538 4.99 -5.32 -31.45
C ASN A 538 6.34 -5.82 -30.95
N TYR A 539 6.33 -6.90 -30.17
CA TYR A 539 7.54 -7.53 -29.68
C TYR A 539 8.30 -8.18 -30.86
N PRO A 540 9.59 -7.82 -31.11
CA PRO A 540 10.32 -8.34 -32.26
C PRO A 540 10.52 -9.85 -32.19
N LYS A 541 10.23 -10.53 -33.29
CA LYS A 541 10.31 -11.99 -33.39
C LYS A 541 11.75 -12.47 -33.24
N GLY A 542 12.10 -12.99 -32.05
CA GLY A 542 13.43 -13.50 -31.71
C GLY A 542 14.27 -12.56 -30.82
N ALA A 543 13.71 -11.46 -30.31
CA ALA A 543 14.37 -10.60 -29.33
C ALA A 543 14.41 -11.21 -27.91
N ASP A 544 15.47 -10.92 -27.16
CA ASP A 544 15.59 -11.27 -25.73
C ASP A 544 14.89 -10.25 -24.82
N THR A 545 14.80 -10.56 -23.53
CA THR A 545 14.10 -9.73 -22.53
C THR A 545 14.78 -8.37 -22.23
N ASN A 546 15.95 -8.09 -22.82
CA ASN A 546 16.66 -6.82 -22.67
C ASN A 546 16.66 -5.98 -23.96
N ALA A 547 16.01 -6.43 -25.03
CA ALA A 547 15.95 -5.70 -26.29
C ALA A 547 15.31 -4.31 -26.12
N LYS A 548 15.86 -3.31 -26.82
CA LYS A 548 15.24 -1.98 -26.89
C LYS A 548 13.99 -2.06 -27.77
N LEU A 549 12.83 -2.14 -27.13
CA LEU A 549 11.52 -2.20 -27.81
C LEU A 549 11.02 -0.77 -28.11
N GLU A 550 10.37 -0.60 -29.27
CA GLU A 550 9.89 0.69 -29.79
C GLU A 550 8.39 0.61 -30.14
N PHE A 551 7.58 1.53 -29.60
CA PHE A 551 6.29 1.86 -30.24
C PHE A 551 6.55 2.72 -31.49
N LYS A 552 5.77 2.49 -32.56
CA LYS A 552 5.80 3.31 -33.78
C LYS A 552 4.44 3.92 -34.06
N ALA A 553 4.41 5.19 -34.46
CA ALA A 553 3.19 5.84 -34.92
C ALA A 553 2.79 5.25 -36.28
N THR A 554 1.55 4.78 -36.41
CA THR A 554 1.05 4.06 -37.60
C THR A 554 0.04 4.84 -38.44
N GLY A 555 -0.50 5.95 -37.91
CA GLY A 555 -1.31 6.90 -38.67
C GLY A 555 -2.25 7.76 -37.80
N THR A 556 -2.86 8.75 -38.44
CA THR A 556 -4.01 9.52 -37.90
C THR A 556 -5.32 8.91 -38.40
N VAL A 557 -6.29 8.74 -37.50
CA VAL A 557 -7.64 8.30 -37.85
C VAL A 557 -8.43 9.50 -38.40
N ALA A 558 -9.15 9.31 -39.51
CA ALA A 558 -9.98 10.35 -40.11
C ALA A 558 -11.32 10.49 -39.38
N ASN A 559 -11.74 11.72 -39.09
CA ASN A 559 -13.08 12.00 -38.56
C ASN A 559 -14.15 11.79 -39.65
N GLU A 560 -15.07 10.86 -39.44
CA GLU A 560 -16.34 10.82 -40.17
C GLU A 560 -17.46 11.54 -39.40
N GLU A 561 -18.20 12.42 -40.08
CA GLU A 561 -19.38 13.09 -39.54
C GLU A 561 -20.56 12.10 -39.41
N ILE A 562 -21.26 12.08 -38.27
CA ILE A 562 -22.53 11.34 -38.11
C ILE A 562 -23.61 12.21 -37.43
N PRO A 563 -24.90 12.13 -37.84
CA PRO A 563 -25.88 13.21 -37.60
C PRO A 563 -26.91 12.99 -36.48
N ILE A 564 -27.75 14.01 -36.29
CA ILE A 564 -28.92 14.18 -35.41
C ILE A 564 -30.17 13.49 -36.01
N TYR A 565 -31.09 12.76 -35.33
CA TYR A 565 -31.29 12.37 -33.92
C TYR A 565 -32.40 11.27 -33.79
N ARG A 566 -32.62 10.72 -32.58
CA ARG A 566 -33.79 9.89 -32.09
C ARG A 566 -33.96 8.43 -32.58
N GLY A 567 -33.96 7.45 -31.65
CA GLY A 567 -34.45 6.09 -31.99
C GLY A 567 -34.35 4.88 -31.03
N SER A 568 -34.34 5.02 -29.69
CA SER A 568 -34.64 3.96 -28.68
C SER A 568 -33.95 2.56 -28.72
N GLY A 569 -33.14 2.24 -27.70
CA GLY A 569 -32.64 0.87 -27.44
C GLY A 569 -31.67 0.74 -26.25
N ASP A 570 -32.06 1.20 -25.07
CA ASP A 570 -31.18 1.40 -23.90
C ASP A 570 -31.27 0.27 -22.83
N PRO A 571 -30.15 -0.40 -22.44
CA PRO A 571 -30.12 -1.39 -21.36
C PRO A 571 -30.19 -0.81 -19.93
N LEU A 572 -30.01 0.51 -19.74
CA LEU A 572 -30.04 1.20 -18.46
C LEU A 572 -31.34 2.00 -18.23
N LYS A 573 -32.37 1.74 -19.03
CA LYS A 573 -33.67 2.43 -18.99
C LYS A 573 -34.48 2.08 -17.72
N GLY A 574 -34.07 2.64 -16.59
CA GLY A 574 -34.69 2.42 -15.29
C GLY A 574 -34.07 3.16 -14.10
N LEU A 575 -32.83 3.67 -14.21
CA LEU A 575 -32.19 4.42 -13.11
C LEU A 575 -32.02 5.90 -13.48
N ASN A 576 -32.82 6.74 -12.81
CA ASN A 576 -32.67 8.19 -12.82
C ASN A 576 -31.33 8.58 -12.19
N VAL A 577 -30.27 8.71 -12.99
CA VAL A 577 -29.13 9.55 -12.63
C VAL A 577 -29.63 11.00 -12.75
N ALA A 578 -30.09 11.55 -11.64
CA ALA A 578 -30.60 12.90 -11.59
C ALA A 578 -29.53 13.88 -12.12
N ARG A 579 -29.92 14.73 -13.08
CA ARG A 579 -29.13 15.91 -13.42
C ARG A 579 -28.87 16.67 -12.13
N ALA A 580 -27.59 16.87 -11.81
CA ALA A 580 -27.19 17.56 -10.60
C ALA A 580 -27.73 19.00 -10.65
N GLU A 581 -28.72 19.31 -9.79
CA GLU A 581 -29.17 20.69 -9.59
C GLU A 581 -27.98 21.59 -9.19
N ASN A 582 -27.97 22.85 -9.62
CA ASN A 582 -26.84 23.77 -9.37
C ASN A 582 -26.41 23.77 -7.89
N LEU A 583 -25.10 23.73 -7.63
CA LEU A 583 -24.54 23.73 -6.28
C LEU A 583 -24.92 25.03 -5.55
N SER A 584 -25.77 24.92 -4.52
CA SER A 584 -26.24 26.06 -3.72
C SER A 584 -25.18 26.45 -2.68
N VAL A 585 -24.21 27.24 -3.12
CA VAL A 585 -23.08 27.71 -2.29
C VAL A 585 -23.41 28.99 -1.50
N GLY A 586 -22.85 29.12 -0.30
CA GLY A 586 -22.94 30.32 0.51
C GLY A 586 -22.04 31.45 0.03
N LYS A 587 -21.80 32.43 0.90
CA LYS A 587 -20.89 33.55 0.59
C LYS A 587 -19.44 33.10 0.64
N TYR A 588 -18.57 33.89 0.01
CA TYR A 588 -17.13 33.73 0.03
C TYR A 588 -16.47 35.00 0.59
N TYR A 589 -15.74 34.86 1.69
CA TYR A 589 -14.95 35.90 2.32
C TYR A 589 -13.46 35.61 2.10
N ALA A 590 -12.64 36.66 2.01
CA ALA A 590 -11.19 36.51 2.12
C ALA A 590 -10.56 37.54 3.07
N LEU A 591 -9.53 37.11 3.79
CA LEU A 591 -8.62 37.95 4.58
C LEU A 591 -7.20 37.82 4.00
N ILE A 592 -6.62 38.93 3.55
CA ILE A 592 -5.34 38.96 2.83
C ILE A 592 -4.35 39.84 3.58
N ILE A 593 -3.25 39.28 4.06
CA ILE A 593 -2.26 39.96 4.91
C ILE A 593 -0.89 39.90 4.24
N GLY A 594 -0.20 41.03 4.14
CA GLY A 594 1.17 41.12 3.63
C GLY A 594 2.00 42.12 4.44
N VAL A 595 3.22 41.75 4.81
CA VAL A 595 4.09 42.61 5.64
C VAL A 595 5.52 42.62 5.10
N ASP A 596 5.97 43.80 4.65
CA ASP A 596 7.33 44.08 4.15
C ASP A 596 8.09 45.06 5.07
N ASP A 597 7.44 46.14 5.54
CA ASP A 597 8.08 47.27 6.27
C ASP A 597 8.36 46.98 7.75
N TYR A 598 9.13 45.92 8.01
CA TYR A 598 9.61 45.56 9.34
C TYR A 598 10.66 46.53 9.88
N LYS A 599 10.64 46.74 11.21
CA LYS A 599 11.52 47.68 11.92
C LYS A 599 12.15 47.01 13.13
N GLY A 600 13.36 47.44 13.51
CA GLY A 600 14.03 46.95 14.71
C GLY A 600 14.75 45.61 14.49
N SER A 601 14.34 44.56 15.21
CA SER A 601 15.00 43.24 15.16
C SER A 601 14.77 42.44 13.88
N TRP A 602 13.84 42.87 13.02
CA TRP A 602 13.44 42.16 11.80
C TRP A 602 13.84 42.96 10.56
N SER A 603 14.50 42.30 9.60
CA SER A 603 14.83 42.90 8.30
C SER A 603 13.56 43.09 7.46
N PRO A 604 13.42 44.19 6.70
CA PRO A 604 12.36 44.31 5.70
C PRO A 604 12.39 43.17 4.67
N LEU A 605 11.22 42.86 4.11
CA LEU A 605 11.06 41.96 2.96
C LEU A 605 10.78 42.76 1.69
N GLU A 606 11.01 42.17 0.52
CA GLU A 606 10.80 42.85 -0.77
C GLU A 606 9.47 42.49 -1.45
N ASN A 607 8.91 41.30 -1.21
CA ASN A 607 7.82 40.75 -2.03
C ASN A 607 6.50 40.43 -1.31
N ALA A 608 6.40 40.46 0.02
CA ALA A 608 5.26 39.91 0.76
C ALA A 608 3.96 40.71 0.55
N VAL A 609 4.01 42.05 0.51
CA VAL A 609 2.85 42.87 0.14
C VAL A 609 2.54 42.75 -1.34
N HIS A 610 3.55 42.53 -2.20
CA HIS A 610 3.34 42.36 -3.64
C HIS A 610 2.59 41.05 -3.94
N ASP A 611 2.99 39.95 -3.32
CA ASP A 611 2.34 38.63 -3.37
C ASP A 611 0.89 38.69 -2.89
N ALA A 612 0.67 39.27 -1.70
CA ALA A 612 -0.65 39.43 -1.12
C ALA A 612 -1.57 40.29 -2.01
N ARG A 613 -1.06 41.37 -2.62
CA ARG A 613 -1.83 42.20 -3.57
C ARG A 613 -2.14 41.48 -4.89
N ALA A 614 -1.21 40.66 -5.39
CA ALA A 614 -1.44 39.88 -6.60
C ALA A 614 -2.54 38.82 -6.38
N ILE A 615 -2.56 38.18 -5.21
CA ILE A 615 -3.62 37.23 -4.83
C ILE A 615 -4.96 37.94 -4.67
N GLU A 616 -5.03 39.09 -3.97
CA GLU A 616 -6.28 39.87 -3.90
C GLU A 616 -6.82 40.20 -5.30
N LYS A 617 -5.96 40.71 -6.19
CA LYS A 617 -6.33 41.05 -7.57
C LYS A 617 -6.83 39.83 -8.37
N LEU A 618 -6.23 38.66 -8.17
CA LEU A 618 -6.65 37.41 -8.80
C LEU A 618 -8.02 36.95 -8.30
N LEU A 619 -8.23 36.94 -6.99
CA LEU A 619 -9.52 36.55 -6.38
C LEU A 619 -10.64 37.53 -6.76
N ARG A 620 -10.36 38.84 -6.82
CA ARG A 620 -11.34 39.85 -7.28
C ARG A 620 -11.69 39.75 -8.77
N SER A 621 -10.83 39.17 -9.61
CA SER A 621 -11.01 39.15 -11.07
C SER A 621 -11.54 37.82 -11.61
N LYS A 622 -11.02 36.67 -11.15
CA LYS A 622 -11.36 35.34 -11.69
C LYS A 622 -12.29 34.51 -10.82
N TYR A 623 -12.41 34.79 -9.52
CA TYR A 623 -13.09 33.89 -8.56
C TYR A 623 -14.23 34.56 -7.79
N ARG A 624 -15.24 33.77 -7.42
CA ARG A 624 -16.43 34.25 -6.72
C ARG A 624 -16.13 34.54 -5.24
N PHE A 625 -15.68 35.77 -4.96
CA PHE A 625 -15.57 36.31 -3.59
C PHE A 625 -16.54 37.48 -3.40
N ASN A 626 -17.32 37.42 -2.33
CA ASN A 626 -18.31 38.45 -1.96
C ASN A 626 -17.68 39.63 -1.23
N GLN A 627 -16.70 39.37 -0.36
CA GLN A 627 -16.00 40.39 0.41
C GLN A 627 -14.55 39.96 0.62
N ILE A 628 -13.62 40.89 0.42
CA ILE A 628 -12.19 40.68 0.68
C ILE A 628 -11.71 41.85 1.53
N ARG A 629 -11.12 41.53 2.68
CA ARG A 629 -10.49 42.45 3.63
C ARG A 629 -8.97 42.24 3.56
N SER A 630 -8.21 43.32 3.65
CA SER A 630 -6.76 43.26 3.43
C SER A 630 -6.00 44.17 4.39
N LEU A 631 -4.89 43.67 4.94
CA LEU A 631 -3.97 44.42 5.80
C LEU A 631 -2.56 44.42 5.19
N TYR A 632 -1.95 45.59 5.06
CA TYR A 632 -0.62 45.76 4.46
C TYR A 632 0.27 46.67 5.31
N ASN A 633 1.52 46.26 5.53
CA ASN A 633 2.54 47.02 6.27
C ASN A 633 1.98 47.65 7.56
N GLU A 634 1.97 48.98 7.67
CA GLU A 634 1.46 49.79 8.79
C GLU A 634 0.05 49.43 9.29
N ALA A 635 -0.80 48.83 8.43
CA ALA A 635 -2.12 48.34 8.83
C ALA A 635 -2.10 46.92 9.42
N ALA A 636 -1.05 46.12 9.18
CA ALA A 636 -0.89 44.75 9.65
C ALA A 636 -0.21 44.69 11.04
N THR A 637 -0.75 45.45 12.00
CA THR A 637 -0.36 45.38 13.41
C THR A 637 -0.94 44.14 14.09
N ARG A 638 -0.37 43.73 15.23
CA ARG A 638 -0.87 42.60 16.02
C ARG A 638 -2.35 42.74 16.36
N GLU A 639 -2.76 43.95 16.75
CA GLU A 639 -4.14 44.32 17.08
C GLU A 639 -5.07 44.15 15.87
N ASN A 640 -4.76 44.83 14.76
CA ASN A 640 -5.60 44.80 13.55
C ASN A 640 -5.73 43.39 12.95
N ILE A 641 -4.66 42.57 12.99
CA ILE A 641 -4.72 41.19 12.51
C ILE A 641 -5.70 40.36 13.36
N ILE A 642 -5.66 40.51 14.70
CA ILE A 642 -6.58 39.82 15.60
C ILE A 642 -8.02 40.29 15.39
N ASP A 643 -8.25 41.59 15.22
CA ASP A 643 -9.57 42.16 14.96
C ASP A 643 -10.18 41.63 13.64
N GLU A 644 -9.38 41.42 12.60
CA GLU A 644 -9.83 40.80 11.35
C GLU A 644 -10.20 39.32 11.52
N PHE A 645 -9.45 38.55 12.33
CA PHE A 645 -9.83 37.18 12.70
C PHE A 645 -11.13 37.14 13.53
N LEU A 646 -11.29 38.04 14.51
CA LEU A 646 -12.52 38.18 15.29
C LEU A 646 -13.71 38.58 14.41
N TRP A 647 -13.51 39.49 13.45
CA TRP A 647 -14.54 39.87 12.49
C TRP A 647 -15.01 38.66 11.66
N LEU A 648 -14.10 37.76 11.25
CA LEU A 648 -14.48 36.52 10.57
C LEU A 648 -15.30 35.59 11.47
N VAL A 649 -14.94 35.45 12.75
CA VAL A 649 -15.70 34.67 13.74
C VAL A 649 -17.12 35.22 13.93
N GLU A 650 -17.29 36.54 13.94
CA GLU A 650 -18.60 37.18 14.10
C GLU A 650 -19.49 37.16 12.84
N ASN A 651 -18.90 37.15 11.63
CA ASN A 651 -19.61 37.43 10.38
C ASN A 651 -19.75 36.25 9.41
N ALA A 652 -18.89 35.23 9.49
CA ALA A 652 -19.02 34.01 8.69
C ALA A 652 -20.11 33.08 9.24
N LYS A 653 -20.84 32.40 8.36
CA LYS A 653 -21.94 31.48 8.74
C LYS A 653 -21.69 30.05 8.26
N GLU A 654 -22.41 29.09 8.80
CA GLU A 654 -22.25 27.63 8.57
C GLU A 654 -22.25 27.15 7.11
N ASN A 655 -22.75 27.95 6.16
CA ASN A 655 -22.74 27.63 4.72
C ASN A 655 -21.76 28.50 3.90
N ASP A 656 -21.11 29.48 4.54
CA ASP A 656 -20.16 30.40 3.93
C ASP A 656 -18.75 29.80 3.88
N ASN A 657 -17.88 30.44 3.10
CA ASN A 657 -16.55 29.98 2.74
C ASN A 657 -15.54 31.08 3.08
N VAL A 658 -14.40 30.73 3.69
CA VAL A 658 -13.39 31.70 4.15
C VAL A 658 -12.03 31.30 3.60
N PHE A 659 -11.38 32.22 2.88
CA PHE A 659 -10.00 32.10 2.43
C PHE A 659 -9.11 33.06 3.22
N ILE A 660 -7.96 32.60 3.72
CA ILE A 660 -7.02 33.45 4.45
C ILE A 660 -5.67 33.32 3.77
N TYR A 661 -5.02 34.42 3.42
CA TYR A 661 -3.64 34.44 2.93
C TYR A 661 -2.78 35.33 3.81
N TYR A 662 -1.62 34.83 4.22
CA TYR A 662 -0.59 35.57 4.94
C TYR A 662 0.74 35.44 4.21
N SER A 663 1.45 36.55 4.02
CA SER A 663 2.86 36.58 3.61
C SER A 663 3.63 37.57 4.49
N GLY A 664 4.81 37.16 4.96
CA GLY A 664 5.62 37.93 5.90
C GLY A 664 6.60 37.05 6.69
N HIS A 665 7.25 37.62 7.70
CA HIS A 665 8.12 36.85 8.60
C HIS A 665 7.32 35.92 9.52
N GLY A 666 7.90 34.74 9.74
CA GLY A 666 7.50 33.84 10.82
C GLY A 666 8.72 33.47 11.67
N GLU A 667 8.49 33.17 12.95
CA GLU A 667 9.54 32.79 13.91
C GLU A 667 9.20 31.47 14.59
N PHE A 668 10.22 30.68 14.95
CA PHE A 668 10.04 29.43 15.67
C PHE A 668 10.90 29.35 16.93
N GLU A 669 10.26 29.52 18.08
CA GLU A 669 10.92 29.39 19.37
C GLU A 669 11.13 27.91 19.69
N LYS A 670 12.34 27.42 19.40
CA LYS A 670 12.76 26.02 19.56
C LYS A 670 12.54 25.48 20.98
N LYS A 671 12.66 26.31 22.02
CA LYS A 671 12.45 25.90 23.43
C LYS A 671 10.98 25.69 23.77
N LEU A 672 10.08 26.42 23.12
CA LEU A 672 8.63 26.28 23.29
C LEU A 672 8.02 25.34 22.23
N ASN A 673 8.79 24.98 21.20
CA ASN A 673 8.38 24.15 20.07
C ASN A 673 7.13 24.73 19.36
N LYS A 674 7.09 26.06 19.18
CA LYS A 674 5.97 26.82 18.63
C LYS A 674 6.41 27.77 17.51
N GLY A 675 5.64 27.80 16.43
CA GLY A 675 5.71 28.81 15.39
C GLY A 675 4.81 30.02 15.67
N TYR A 676 5.21 31.17 15.14
CA TYR A 676 4.59 32.48 15.33
C TYR A 676 4.59 33.27 14.02
N TRP A 677 3.54 34.04 13.77
CA TRP A 677 3.53 35.09 12.75
C TRP A 677 4.04 36.39 13.36
N VAL A 678 4.79 37.18 12.59
CA VAL A 678 5.42 38.42 13.03
C VAL A 678 4.67 39.62 12.42
N PRO A 679 3.91 40.40 13.22
CA PRO A 679 3.22 41.61 12.77
C PRO A 679 4.19 42.78 12.51
N VAL A 680 3.73 43.85 11.85
CA VAL A 680 4.60 45.01 11.51
C VAL A 680 5.14 45.75 12.73
N ASP A 681 4.39 45.75 13.85
CA ASP A 681 4.73 46.42 15.10
C ASP A 681 5.70 45.61 15.99
N ALA A 682 6.18 44.47 15.50
CA ALA A 682 7.13 43.59 16.17
C ALA A 682 8.57 44.16 16.22
N GLN A 683 8.78 45.30 16.88
CA GLN A 683 10.08 46.01 16.87
C GLN A 683 11.24 45.29 17.60
N THR A 684 10.94 44.27 18.41
CA THR A 684 11.93 43.49 19.17
C THR A 684 11.73 42.01 18.93
N ALA A 685 12.79 41.22 19.14
CA ALA A 685 12.74 39.76 19.08
C ALA A 685 11.96 39.10 20.27
N SER A 686 10.89 39.73 20.74
CA SER A 686 10.09 39.27 21.88
C SER A 686 8.82 38.56 21.41
N ILE A 687 8.63 37.31 21.82
CA ILE A 687 7.45 36.51 21.43
C ILE A 687 6.11 37.05 21.96
N SER A 688 6.12 38.02 22.89
CA SER A 688 4.91 38.60 23.48
C SER A 688 4.09 39.46 22.51
N ILE A 689 4.74 40.03 21.49
CA ILE A 689 4.12 40.85 20.44
C ILE A 689 3.87 40.08 19.14
N TYR A 690 4.18 38.79 19.11
CA TYR A 690 3.84 37.93 17.98
C TYR A 690 2.42 37.34 18.14
N ILE A 691 1.95 36.67 17.09
CA ILE A 691 0.71 35.88 17.09
C ILE A 691 1.10 34.42 16.96
N SER A 692 0.73 33.56 17.93
CA SER A 692 1.16 32.16 17.88
C SER A 692 0.28 31.34 16.94
N ASN A 693 0.85 30.30 16.33
CA ASN A 693 0.08 29.34 15.54
C ASN A 693 -1.06 28.69 16.35
N SER A 694 -0.94 28.61 17.68
CA SER A 694 -2.02 28.14 18.57
C SER A 694 -3.20 29.12 18.65
N ASP A 695 -2.94 30.43 18.66
CA ASP A 695 -3.99 31.45 18.63
C ASP A 695 -4.71 31.42 17.27
N ILE A 696 -3.94 31.28 16.18
CA ILE A 696 -4.47 31.16 14.81
C ILE A 696 -5.33 29.90 14.66
N GLN A 697 -4.88 28.74 15.16
CA GLN A 697 -5.69 27.51 15.23
C GLN A 697 -7.00 27.73 15.99
N THR A 698 -6.97 28.51 17.08
CA THR A 698 -8.15 28.81 17.91
C THR A 698 -9.15 29.70 17.15
N PHE A 699 -8.67 30.72 16.43
CA PHE A 699 -9.53 31.51 15.54
C PHE A 699 -10.11 30.64 14.41
N LEU A 700 -9.28 29.87 13.69
CA LEU A 700 -9.73 29.01 12.58
C LEU A 700 -10.79 27.99 13.00
N GLY A 701 -10.70 27.43 14.21
CA GLY A 701 -11.73 26.54 14.77
C GLY A 701 -13.00 27.25 15.25
N SER A 702 -12.93 28.55 15.53
CA SER A 702 -14.04 29.38 15.99
C SER A 702 -14.83 30.04 14.84
N ILE A 703 -14.24 30.18 13.65
CA ILE A 703 -14.96 30.66 12.46
C ILE A 703 -15.98 29.60 12.05
N ALA A 704 -17.27 29.98 12.00
CA ALA A 704 -18.37 29.05 11.79
C ALA A 704 -18.50 28.51 10.35
N SER A 705 -17.65 28.92 9.40
CA SER A 705 -17.78 28.60 7.96
C SER A 705 -17.83 27.12 7.63
N LYS A 706 -18.48 26.81 6.50
CA LYS A 706 -18.50 25.48 5.90
C LYS A 706 -17.10 25.03 5.48
N HIS A 707 -16.38 25.93 4.83
CA HIS A 707 -15.04 25.70 4.32
C HIS A 707 -14.13 26.86 4.70
N THR A 708 -13.01 26.56 5.34
CA THR A 708 -11.96 27.52 5.64
C THR A 708 -10.65 27.02 5.04
N LEU A 709 -9.98 27.82 4.22
CA LEU A 709 -8.65 27.52 3.68
C LEU A 709 -7.68 28.64 4.03
N MET A 710 -6.69 28.36 4.87
CA MET A 710 -5.60 29.27 5.19
C MET A 710 -4.37 28.95 4.32
N VAL A 711 -3.68 29.97 3.82
CA VAL A 711 -2.45 29.82 3.04
C VAL A 711 -1.41 30.75 3.66
N ALA A 712 -0.31 30.18 4.16
CA ALA A 712 0.74 30.92 4.85
C ALA A 712 2.07 30.79 4.09
N ASP A 713 2.49 31.90 3.49
CA ASP A 713 3.77 32.05 2.83
C ASP A 713 4.77 32.77 3.76
N ALA A 714 5.22 32.03 4.76
CA ALA A 714 6.07 32.52 5.84
C ALA A 714 6.89 31.37 6.44
N CYS A 715 8.07 31.69 6.98
CA CYS A 715 8.92 30.73 7.69
C CYS A 715 8.13 30.04 8.82
N PHE A 716 8.35 28.74 9.03
CA PHE A 716 7.77 27.97 10.15
C PHE A 716 6.23 27.85 10.17
N SER A 717 5.56 28.17 9.06
CA SER A 717 4.12 28.00 8.88
C SER A 717 3.67 26.53 8.97
N GLY A 718 4.57 25.56 8.75
CA GLY A 718 4.29 24.12 8.85
C GLY A 718 3.96 23.60 10.26
N ASP A 719 4.27 24.34 11.33
CA ASP A 719 3.94 23.96 12.72
C ASP A 719 2.42 23.90 12.98
N ILE A 720 1.61 24.55 12.14
CA ILE A 720 0.13 24.53 12.26
C ILE A 720 -0.49 23.13 12.03
N PHE A 721 0.25 22.19 11.44
CA PHE A 721 -0.25 20.89 10.95
C PHE A 721 -0.04 19.68 11.87
N ARG A 722 0.27 19.85 13.15
CA ARG A 722 0.67 18.74 14.04
C ARG A 722 -0.47 17.81 14.49
N GLY A 723 -1.18 17.17 13.56
CA GLY A 723 -2.22 16.16 13.77
C GLY A 723 -2.73 15.49 12.47
N LYS A 724 -3.13 14.21 12.54
CA LYS A 724 -3.59 13.40 11.40
C LYS A 724 -4.76 14.01 10.61
N THR A 725 -4.84 13.69 9.32
CA THR A 725 -6.12 13.66 8.56
C THR A 725 -6.11 12.70 7.38
N VAL A 726 -7.31 12.46 6.81
CA VAL A 726 -7.64 11.41 5.85
C VAL A 726 -7.75 12.00 4.43
N SER A 727 -7.15 11.35 3.43
CA SER A 727 -7.34 11.70 2.02
C SER A 727 -8.58 11.02 1.43
N VAL A 728 -9.26 11.72 0.52
CA VAL A 728 -10.40 11.19 -0.26
C VAL A 728 -9.96 11.10 -1.73
N PRO A 729 -10.08 9.94 -2.40
CA PRO A 729 -9.67 9.81 -3.80
C PRO A 729 -10.57 10.63 -4.74
N PHE A 730 -9.98 11.03 -5.86
CA PHE A 730 -10.48 12.04 -6.79
C PHE A 730 -11.33 11.45 -7.95
N ASP A 731 -12.32 12.22 -8.41
CA ASP A 731 -13.18 11.97 -9.58
C ASP A 731 -13.66 13.33 -10.11
N ASP A 732 -13.52 13.63 -11.40
CA ASP A 732 -13.75 14.98 -11.96
C ASP A 732 -15.23 15.24 -12.30
N SER A 733 -16.12 14.93 -11.34
CA SER A 733 -17.58 14.97 -11.55
C SER A 733 -18.28 16.01 -10.67
N ASP A 734 -19.39 16.58 -11.16
CA ASP A 734 -20.30 17.43 -10.34
C ASP A 734 -20.75 16.72 -9.05
N LYS A 735 -20.74 15.38 -9.06
CA LYS A 735 -21.06 14.52 -7.92
C LYS A 735 -19.92 14.48 -6.89
N TYR A 736 -18.66 14.52 -7.33
CA TYR A 736 -17.50 14.71 -6.45
C TYR A 736 -17.55 16.08 -5.77
N PHE A 737 -17.66 17.17 -6.54
CA PHE A 737 -17.71 18.52 -5.95
C PHE A 737 -18.89 18.69 -4.99
N LYS A 738 -20.08 18.14 -5.30
CA LYS A 738 -21.19 18.05 -4.33
C LYS A 738 -20.84 17.27 -3.07
N LYS A 739 -20.10 16.17 -3.18
CA LYS A 739 -19.70 15.33 -2.05
C LYS A 739 -18.71 16.06 -1.13
N VAL A 740 -17.66 16.67 -1.68
CA VAL A 740 -16.63 17.37 -0.88
C VAL A 740 -17.09 18.73 -0.36
N TYR A 741 -18.02 19.40 -1.04
CA TYR A 741 -18.61 20.67 -0.57
C TYR A 741 -19.66 20.45 0.56
N ASN A 742 -20.25 19.26 0.66
CA ASN A 742 -21.26 18.98 1.68
C ASN A 742 -20.69 18.65 3.07
N LEU A 743 -19.39 18.40 3.20
CA LEU A 743 -18.67 18.14 4.46
C LEU A 743 -18.00 19.42 4.95
N LYS A 744 -17.92 19.67 6.27
CA LYS A 744 -17.15 20.83 6.78
C LYS A 744 -15.65 20.64 6.49
N SER A 745 -14.93 21.71 6.19
CA SER A 745 -13.46 21.70 6.16
C SER A 745 -12.83 22.95 6.76
N VAL A 746 -11.67 22.75 7.39
CA VAL A 746 -10.79 23.82 7.88
C VAL A 746 -9.36 23.35 7.63
N GLN A 747 -8.78 23.82 6.54
CA GLN A 747 -7.54 23.32 5.94
C GLN A 747 -6.52 24.45 5.82
N ALA A 748 -5.23 24.09 5.75
CA ALA A 748 -4.21 25.06 5.43
C ALA A 748 -3.13 24.53 4.46
N ILE A 749 -2.53 25.46 3.72
CA ILE A 749 -1.33 25.25 2.89
C ILE A 749 -0.19 26.10 3.50
N SER A 750 0.99 25.53 3.71
CA SER A 750 2.21 26.30 4.02
C SER A 750 3.16 26.37 2.83
N SER A 751 4.01 27.38 2.79
CA SER A 751 5.14 27.40 1.86
C SER A 751 6.27 26.46 2.26
N GLY A 752 6.49 26.20 3.55
CA GLY A 752 7.51 25.25 4.02
C GLY A 752 7.22 24.60 5.38
N GLY A 753 8.18 23.80 5.85
CA GLY A 753 8.23 23.15 7.16
C GLY A 753 8.93 24.02 8.22
N ILE A 754 10.19 23.69 8.53
CA ILE A 754 11.08 24.46 9.43
C ILE A 754 12.13 25.24 8.61
N GLU A 755 12.02 25.20 7.29
CA GLU A 755 12.94 25.87 6.36
C GLU A 755 12.64 27.38 6.25
N PRO A 756 13.66 28.23 6.07
CA PRO A 756 13.46 29.64 5.77
C PRO A 756 12.91 29.85 4.35
N VAL A 757 12.01 30.82 4.19
CA VAL A 757 11.50 31.26 2.89
C VAL A 757 12.54 32.15 2.22
N MET A 758 12.89 31.85 0.95
CA MET A 758 13.74 32.73 0.15
C MET A 758 12.91 33.85 -0.49
N ASP A 759 13.29 35.11 -0.23
CA ASP A 759 12.68 36.30 -0.85
C ASP A 759 13.02 36.41 -2.36
N GLY A 760 14.10 35.77 -2.80
CA GLY A 760 14.53 35.73 -4.21
C GLY A 760 13.75 34.75 -5.08
N GLY A 761 12.50 35.07 -5.43
CA GLY A 761 11.66 34.26 -6.31
C GLY A 761 11.65 34.69 -7.79
N ARG A 762 10.51 34.51 -8.48
CA ARG A 762 10.38 34.67 -9.94
C ARG A 762 9.28 35.66 -10.29
N ASP A 763 9.54 36.51 -11.29
CA ASP A 763 8.64 37.58 -11.76
C ASP A 763 8.21 38.58 -10.66
N GLY A 764 9.06 38.78 -9.63
CA GLY A 764 8.79 39.66 -8.49
C GLY A 764 7.85 39.06 -7.45
N HIS A 765 7.73 37.74 -7.39
CA HIS A 765 6.93 37.00 -6.42
C HIS A 765 7.80 35.98 -5.69
N SER A 766 7.47 35.59 -4.46
CA SER A 766 8.10 34.43 -3.81
C SER A 766 7.95 33.17 -4.69
N VAL A 767 8.82 32.16 -4.53
CA VAL A 767 8.70 30.92 -5.32
C VAL A 767 7.35 30.24 -5.08
N PHE A 768 6.87 30.25 -3.83
CA PHE A 768 5.56 29.75 -3.46
C PHE A 768 4.42 30.56 -4.10
N ALA A 769 4.41 31.88 -3.91
CA ALA A 769 3.39 32.78 -4.41
C ALA A 769 3.31 32.76 -5.94
N TYR A 770 4.44 32.70 -6.65
CA TYR A 770 4.51 32.56 -8.10
C TYR A 770 3.76 31.31 -8.58
N TYR A 771 4.04 30.12 -8.02
CA TYR A 771 3.37 28.89 -8.43
C TYR A 771 1.89 28.84 -7.99
N PHE A 772 1.55 29.40 -6.83
CA PHE A 772 0.17 29.55 -6.35
C PHE A 772 -0.67 30.43 -7.29
N LEU A 773 -0.16 31.62 -7.62
CA LEU A 773 -0.75 32.55 -8.59
C LEU A 773 -0.85 31.92 -9.97
N LYS A 774 0.15 31.16 -10.40
CA LYS A 774 0.15 30.47 -11.70
C LYS A 774 -0.96 29.41 -11.78
N ALA A 775 -1.05 28.51 -10.80
CA ALA A 775 -2.03 27.42 -10.80
C ALA A 775 -3.48 27.94 -10.81
N LEU A 776 -3.78 28.98 -10.03
CA LEU A 776 -5.08 29.66 -10.06
C LEU A 776 -5.30 30.47 -11.35
N ASN A 777 -4.25 31.06 -11.95
CA ASN A 777 -4.40 31.78 -13.21
C ASN A 777 -4.67 30.87 -14.42
N GLU A 778 -4.05 29.69 -14.44
CA GLU A 778 -4.15 28.69 -15.50
C GLU A 778 -5.40 27.80 -15.36
N ASN A 779 -6.16 27.92 -14.26
CA ASN A 779 -7.41 27.19 -14.08
C ASN A 779 -8.43 27.51 -15.18
N LYS A 780 -8.86 26.49 -15.91
CA LYS A 780 -9.91 26.57 -16.92
C LYS A 780 -11.27 26.10 -16.40
N GLU A 781 -11.29 25.28 -15.35
CA GLU A 781 -12.50 24.66 -14.83
C GLU A 781 -13.35 25.63 -14.00
N ASN A 782 -14.66 25.33 -13.92
CA ASN A 782 -15.61 26.10 -13.13
C ASN A 782 -15.35 25.97 -11.62
N TYR A 783 -14.78 24.83 -11.21
CA TYR A 783 -14.46 24.46 -9.84
C TYR A 783 -13.00 24.02 -9.76
N MET A 784 -12.31 24.40 -8.69
CA MET A 784 -11.00 23.88 -8.34
C MET A 784 -10.93 23.75 -6.82
N ASP A 785 -10.64 22.57 -6.29
CA ASP A 785 -10.50 22.37 -4.85
C ASP A 785 -9.07 22.61 -4.33
N GLY A 786 -8.93 22.69 -3.00
CA GLY A 786 -7.64 22.91 -2.33
C GLY A 786 -6.60 21.81 -2.58
N SER A 787 -7.03 20.55 -2.77
CA SER A 787 -6.13 19.42 -3.08
C SER A 787 -5.60 19.53 -4.51
N GLN A 788 -6.49 19.76 -5.48
CA GLN A 788 -6.12 20.02 -6.87
C GLN A 788 -5.17 21.22 -7.02
N LEU A 789 -5.40 22.29 -6.25
CA LEU A 789 -4.51 23.45 -6.22
C LEU A 789 -3.13 23.06 -5.64
N PHE A 790 -3.09 22.31 -4.54
CA PHE A 790 -1.85 21.88 -3.91
C PHE A 790 -1.01 20.95 -4.80
N ASP A 791 -1.63 19.96 -5.46
CA ASP A 791 -0.94 19.04 -6.37
C ASP A 791 -0.30 19.78 -7.56
N LYS A 792 -0.94 20.85 -8.05
CA LYS A 792 -0.41 21.70 -9.12
C LYS A 792 0.80 22.54 -8.71
N ILE A 793 0.99 22.82 -7.42
CA ILE A 793 2.08 23.71 -6.93
C ILE A 793 3.20 22.97 -6.21
N LYS A 794 2.92 21.85 -5.52
CA LYS A 794 3.88 21.11 -4.70
C LYS A 794 5.13 20.72 -5.48
N VAL A 795 4.95 20.02 -6.60
CA VAL A 795 6.09 19.53 -7.41
C VAL A 795 6.88 20.69 -8.04
N PRO A 796 6.26 21.73 -8.63
CA PRO A 796 7.01 22.90 -9.08
C PRO A 796 7.82 23.63 -7.99
N ILE A 797 7.25 23.85 -6.80
CA ILE A 797 7.94 24.57 -5.70
C ILE A 797 9.18 23.80 -5.23
N VAL A 798 9.04 22.50 -4.94
CA VAL A 798 10.15 21.62 -4.50
C VAL A 798 11.27 21.51 -5.54
N ASN A 799 10.96 21.65 -6.84
CA ASN A 799 11.98 21.63 -7.90
C ASN A 799 12.69 22.98 -8.11
N ASN A 800 12.23 24.08 -7.49
CA ASN A 800 12.72 25.44 -7.74
C ASN A 800 13.07 26.21 -6.45
N SER A 801 13.03 25.56 -5.29
CA SER A 801 13.40 26.12 -3.99
C SER A 801 13.67 24.99 -2.99
N ASP A 802 14.34 25.30 -1.87
CA ASP A 802 14.51 24.37 -0.74
C ASP A 802 13.22 24.21 0.10
N GLN A 803 12.10 24.79 -0.33
CA GLN A 803 10.83 24.79 0.38
C GLN A 803 10.07 23.48 0.16
N SER A 804 9.57 22.88 1.24
CA SER A 804 8.68 21.71 1.21
C SER A 804 7.24 22.12 1.59
N PRO A 805 6.42 22.61 0.64
CA PRO A 805 5.06 23.04 0.95
C PRO A 805 4.21 21.85 1.39
N ASN A 806 3.32 22.10 2.36
CA ASN A 806 2.46 21.09 2.97
C ASN A 806 0.99 21.53 2.89
N PHE A 807 0.06 20.59 2.78
CA PHE A 807 -1.39 20.84 2.78
C PHE A 807 -2.08 19.81 3.68
N GLN A 808 -2.63 20.27 4.80
CA GLN A 808 -3.37 19.42 5.73
C GLN A 808 -4.52 20.21 6.42
N PRO A 809 -5.62 19.54 6.77
CA PRO A 809 -6.56 20.00 7.78
C PRO A 809 -5.90 20.54 9.07
N VAL A 810 -6.48 21.63 9.59
CA VAL A 810 -6.01 22.32 10.80
C VAL A 810 -6.58 21.64 12.03
N LYS A 811 -5.73 21.30 12.99
CA LYS A 811 -6.10 20.49 14.16
C LYS A 811 -7.11 21.18 15.08
N ASN A 812 -8.03 20.39 15.67
CA ASN A 812 -9.04 20.81 16.66
C ASN A 812 -10.11 21.81 16.14
N THR A 813 -10.31 21.92 14.83
CA THR A 813 -11.23 22.89 14.19
C THR A 813 -12.57 22.29 13.70
N GLY A 814 -12.70 20.96 13.77
CA GLY A 814 -13.89 20.23 13.29
C GLY A 814 -13.94 20.03 11.78
N ASP A 815 -12.80 19.81 11.13
CA ASP A 815 -12.74 19.33 9.73
C ASP A 815 -13.36 17.92 9.60
N GLU A 816 -14.22 17.72 8.59
CA GLU A 816 -14.93 16.46 8.32
C GLU A 816 -14.46 15.77 7.02
N GLY A 817 -13.35 16.22 6.43
CA GLY A 817 -12.85 15.74 5.13
C GLY A 817 -13.49 16.43 3.92
N GLY A 818 -14.11 17.60 4.09
CA GLY A 818 -14.55 18.45 2.98
C GLY A 818 -13.38 19.12 2.24
N GLN A 819 -13.70 19.98 1.27
CA GLN A 819 -12.71 20.77 0.54
C GLN A 819 -13.19 22.20 0.30
N PHE A 820 -12.29 23.18 0.47
CA PHE A 820 -12.56 24.53 -0.04
C PHE A 820 -12.51 24.52 -1.56
N VAL A 821 -13.59 24.94 -2.22
CA VAL A 821 -13.69 24.99 -3.69
C VAL A 821 -13.63 26.43 -4.18
N PHE A 822 -12.61 26.75 -4.97
CA PHE A 822 -12.51 27.97 -5.75
C PHE A 822 -13.49 27.91 -6.93
N ILE A 823 -14.52 28.76 -6.90
CA ILE A 823 -15.53 28.84 -7.97
C ILE A 823 -15.18 30.00 -8.90
N ARG A 824 -15.03 29.70 -10.19
CA ARG A 824 -14.73 30.69 -11.23
C ARG A 824 -15.94 31.60 -11.49
N ARG A 825 -15.70 32.86 -11.87
CA ARG A 825 -16.73 33.84 -12.27
C ARG A 825 -17.22 33.64 -13.70
#